data_AF-A0A7K1S7K0-F1
#
_entry.id   AF-A0A7K1S7K0-F1
#
_cell.length_a   1.000
_cell.length_b   1.000
_cell.length_c   1.000
_cell.angle_alpha   90.00
_cell.angle_beta   90.00
_cell.angle_gamma   90.00
#
_symmetry.space_group_name_H-M   'P 1'
#
loop_
_entity.id
_entity.type
_entity.pdbx_description
1 polymer ?
#
loop_
_entity_poly.entity_id
_entity_poly.type
_entity_poly.pdbx_seq_one_letter_code
_entity_poly.pdbx_strand_id
1 'polypeptide(L)'
;MSSLFFWKNWSRTYRLTYLISFIAFIISLVAFVIAWVRGLGNVVHWDVLSELNELPITFHSFSDGILDYAVNGKAYAVSEQFIASAMQVRPELATAFLIGICIAFILLISAITRFDRIRYLIGMAILILGLAFFRWDMLEVPGLGSNYLFLLLTFLFGTTSYYFHAFRSDFQIPVRLGVFGLLTLGVAIALSALSPVKFPALIVISYGMPVLLVLGSGFIFFIATELVAGLVWLTSAGRSEEGKTQVSSRRTLGINNFLFISFLYLLNLALTWLKNTKSIDWDVLAISPFILYLVSVKLGIWGFRRLVQQQDAFSFRDSGAYLYAGLALLTTLTIAYTFVTANDPLVEVFEDVITYTQLAMGLCFVAYVVINFLPIYQQNLPVHRILYKPKRLELSLFRIVGVVGVIALLASGGLITLRQSIAGYYNGLGDYYIASNQPTSANAFYQLALEQEFQNHKSNYGLASMALAQNNQTAAAFYFQQALLKKPSPQDYAGLSQTYLKTELFFEAVKALQRGIRAFPNCGELRNNLGYLYARTSIADSAYYYLKSATANADRTDVPESNLLAFYARNPNVLAADSTLARSAIESSYESYQANALALRIVAAQDTTQPKLPTWLSDEAIKQGLSVGRFASLYNYALVNQRPDSTVAKAFKKLSENPANQDFTDDLLLARAVAEYTQHNHSAAFGLMGQLAEGDEQNGAAYRSIAGLWLLEQGLYQKAADIFGYNADTTSIYYRAIAFTKANELVIAQRLWETAAKNDQAVTALKQVLYQERKPVSDLEKAFYATYRVDDLNRGAYWETIQDPSLKTVTGVALTNDYLDNLQWRNAQLVLSGLPDSKHVSALAASLRDVAAIRLSAFRRSIGSAETMAKGAILPQQWAERDYWLGQTYERTHRIGQAREAYQNALKLAPLNARIVSAAAQLEQQQKHTKTAYDLVLTALSVNEANADLLKLYVTLCLDLSLPDYAANGLAKLQAATSPADYQAFLLTYQEKLASIEKSKEKFLQ
;
A
#
# COMPACT_ATOMS: atom_id res chain seq x y z
N MET A 1 -7.87 53.06 13.00
CA MET A 1 -7.07 51.87 13.37
C MET A 1 -6.69 51.79 14.86
N SER A 2 -6.66 52.90 15.62
CA SER A 2 -6.33 52.89 17.07
C SER A 2 -7.36 52.21 17.98
N SER A 3 -8.60 52.00 17.53
CA SER A 3 -9.67 51.37 18.34
C SER A 3 -9.68 49.83 18.32
N LEU A 4 -9.06 49.20 17.31
CA LEU A 4 -9.06 47.74 17.14
C LEU A 4 -8.06 47.05 18.08
N PHE A 5 -6.86 47.63 18.23
CA PHE A 5 -5.79 47.12 19.10
C PHE A 5 -5.74 47.84 20.45
N PHE A 6 -6.81 47.74 21.22
CA PHE A 6 -6.95 48.51 22.46
C PHE A 6 -5.91 48.21 23.54
N TRP A 7 -5.25 47.05 23.45
CA TRP A 7 -4.21 46.61 24.38
C TRP A 7 -2.83 47.22 24.08
N LYS A 8 -2.67 48.02 22.99
CA LYS A 8 -1.41 48.71 22.70
C LYS A 8 -0.97 49.64 23.82
N ASN A 9 -1.93 50.22 24.54
CA ASN A 9 -1.70 51.18 25.62
C ASN A 9 -1.56 50.50 27.00
N TRP A 10 -1.48 49.16 27.06
CA TRP A 10 -1.30 48.44 28.33
C TRP A 10 0.19 48.34 28.69
N SER A 11 0.48 48.15 29.98
CA SER A 11 1.85 47.90 30.44
C SER A 11 2.40 46.62 29.78
N ARG A 12 3.73 46.55 29.65
CA ARG A 12 4.42 45.45 28.93
C ARG A 12 3.97 44.07 29.43
N THR A 13 3.86 43.89 30.74
CA THR A 13 3.49 42.62 31.37
C THR A 13 2.05 42.22 31.10
N TYR A 14 1.09 43.17 31.20
CA TYR A 14 -0.32 42.93 30.87
C TYR A 14 -0.51 42.64 29.38
N ARG A 15 0.22 43.37 28.53
CA ARG A 15 0.18 43.16 27.08
C ARG A 15 0.70 41.77 26.71
N LEU A 16 1.82 41.33 27.31
CA LEU A 16 2.40 40.02 27.05
C LEU A 16 1.46 38.88 27.46
N THR A 17 0.98 38.90 28.70
CA THR A 17 0.09 37.85 29.25
C THR A 17 -1.24 37.76 28.50
N TYR A 18 -1.83 38.91 28.14
CA TYR A 18 -3.01 38.93 27.28
C TYR A 18 -2.74 38.40 25.87
N LEU A 19 -1.62 38.77 25.25
CA LEU A 19 -1.24 38.25 23.93
C LEU A 19 -1.01 36.74 23.95
N ILE A 20 -0.37 36.19 24.98
CA ILE A 20 -0.22 34.74 25.15
C ILE A 20 -1.59 34.06 25.23
N SER A 21 -2.51 34.60 26.04
CA SER A 21 -3.88 34.09 26.18
C SER A 21 -4.64 34.16 24.85
N PHE A 22 -4.46 35.26 24.10
CA PHE A 22 -5.07 35.47 22.80
C PHE A 22 -4.50 34.55 21.72
N ILE A 23 -3.19 34.27 21.76
CA ILE A 23 -2.54 33.29 20.87
C ILE A 23 -3.08 31.88 21.15
N ALA A 24 -3.18 31.48 22.43
CA ALA A 24 -3.78 30.19 22.80
C ALA A 24 -5.22 30.06 22.27
N PHE A 25 -6.01 31.13 22.37
CA PHE A 25 -7.35 31.19 21.79
C PHE A 25 -7.33 31.07 20.25
N ILE A 26 -6.45 31.79 19.54
CA ILE A 26 -6.31 31.64 18.08
C ILE A 26 -5.93 30.22 17.70
N ILE A 27 -4.98 29.60 18.40
CA ILE A 27 -4.59 28.20 18.17
C ILE A 27 -5.81 27.29 18.33
N SER A 28 -6.64 27.49 19.36
CA SER A 28 -7.86 26.71 19.53
C SER A 28 -8.87 26.89 18.39
N LEU A 29 -9.00 28.10 17.82
CA LEU A 29 -9.85 28.34 16.66
C LEU A 29 -9.33 27.63 15.40
N VAL A 30 -8.01 27.66 15.18
CA VAL A 30 -7.38 26.96 14.05
C VAL A 30 -7.55 25.45 14.21
N ALA A 31 -7.28 24.92 15.40
CA ALA A 31 -7.47 23.50 15.72
C ALA A 31 -8.93 23.06 15.52
N PHE A 32 -9.88 23.88 15.96
CA PHE A 32 -11.30 23.66 15.72
C PHE A 32 -11.64 23.58 14.22
N VAL A 33 -11.19 24.54 13.42
CA VAL A 33 -11.46 24.55 11.97
C VAL A 33 -10.83 23.33 11.28
N ILE A 34 -9.60 22.95 11.64
CA ILE A 34 -8.95 21.75 11.10
C ILE A 34 -9.74 20.49 11.45
N ALA A 35 -10.15 20.35 12.73
CA ALA A 35 -10.95 19.21 13.17
C ALA A 35 -12.31 19.15 12.47
N TRP A 36 -12.96 20.30 12.28
CA TRP A 36 -14.24 20.41 11.59
C TRP A 36 -14.14 20.00 10.11
N VAL A 37 -13.13 20.48 9.38
CA VAL A 37 -12.93 20.14 7.96
C VAL A 37 -12.60 18.67 7.76
N ARG A 38 -11.82 18.06 8.66
CA ARG A 38 -11.48 16.63 8.58
C ARG A 38 -12.66 15.71 8.89
N GLY A 39 -13.62 16.16 9.70
CA GLY A 39 -14.81 15.38 10.06
C GLY A 39 -14.46 13.98 10.61
N LEU A 40 -15.06 12.94 10.02
CA LEU A 40 -14.82 11.54 10.41
C LEU A 40 -13.36 11.09 10.20
N GLY A 41 -12.63 11.74 9.28
CA GLY A 41 -11.21 11.48 9.00
C GLY A 41 -10.27 11.71 10.20
N ASN A 42 -10.75 12.31 11.29
CA ASN A 42 -9.99 12.42 12.54
C ASN A 42 -9.81 11.08 13.27
N VAL A 43 -10.77 10.15 13.12
CA VAL A 43 -10.82 8.88 13.87
C VAL A 43 -10.88 7.64 12.98
N VAL A 44 -11.34 7.76 11.73
CA VAL A 44 -11.37 6.66 10.75
C VAL A 44 -10.57 7.09 9.52
N HIS A 45 -9.56 6.32 9.15
CA HIS A 45 -8.80 6.53 7.92
C HIS A 45 -9.04 5.43 6.91
N TRP A 46 -8.58 5.66 5.69
CA TRP A 46 -8.56 4.66 4.63
C TRP A 46 -7.30 3.83 4.71
N ASP A 47 -7.47 2.52 4.88
CA ASP A 47 -6.42 1.52 4.75
C ASP A 47 -6.53 0.83 3.39
N VAL A 48 -5.44 0.22 2.94
CA VAL A 48 -5.39 -0.50 1.66
C VAL A 48 -5.17 -1.97 1.94
N LEU A 49 -6.08 -2.79 1.44
CA LEU A 49 -5.98 -4.25 1.49
C LEU A 49 -5.60 -4.76 0.10
N SER A 50 -4.41 -5.35 -0.01
CA SER A 50 -3.86 -5.89 -1.26
C SER A 50 -4.12 -7.39 -1.37
N GLU A 51 -4.48 -7.83 -2.57
CA GLU A 51 -4.74 -9.22 -2.94
C GLU A 51 -3.81 -9.62 -4.09
N LEU A 52 -3.20 -10.78 -3.95
CA LEU A 52 -2.32 -11.37 -4.95
C LEU A 52 -3.14 -12.20 -5.94
N ASN A 53 -2.98 -11.94 -7.24
CA ASN A 53 -3.64 -12.66 -8.32
C ASN A 53 -2.60 -13.31 -9.22
N GLU A 54 -2.73 -14.61 -9.47
CA GLU A 54 -1.87 -15.35 -10.39
C GLU A 54 -2.28 -15.11 -11.85
N LEU A 55 -1.27 -14.87 -12.70
CA LEU A 55 -1.42 -14.73 -14.15
C LEU A 55 -0.61 -15.83 -14.84
N PRO A 56 -1.24 -16.71 -15.64
CA PRO A 56 -0.50 -17.65 -16.47
C PRO A 56 0.26 -16.89 -17.56
N ILE A 57 1.56 -17.15 -17.69
CA ILE A 57 2.44 -16.46 -18.61
C ILE A 57 3.46 -17.41 -19.24
N THR A 58 4.02 -17.01 -20.37
CA THR A 58 5.26 -17.57 -20.92
C THR A 58 6.39 -16.59 -20.63
N PHE A 59 7.27 -16.91 -19.67
CA PHE A 59 8.35 -16.00 -19.27
C PHE A 59 9.67 -16.22 -20.03
N HIS A 60 9.83 -17.39 -20.65
CA HIS A 60 10.96 -17.71 -21.51
C HIS A 60 10.50 -18.54 -22.70
N SER A 61 11.09 -18.30 -23.86
CA SER A 61 10.81 -19.05 -25.08
C SER A 61 12.08 -19.24 -25.89
N PHE A 62 12.25 -20.42 -26.46
CA PHE A 62 13.38 -20.74 -27.34
C PHE A 62 12.92 -21.59 -28.52
N SER A 63 13.71 -21.61 -29.59
CA SER A 63 13.42 -22.36 -30.81
C SER A 63 14.67 -23.12 -31.23
N ASP A 64 14.49 -24.33 -31.78
CA ASP A 64 15.55 -25.06 -32.47
C ASP A 64 15.54 -24.84 -33.99
N GLY A 65 14.63 -23.97 -34.46
CA GLY A 65 14.43 -23.65 -35.88
C GLY A 65 13.46 -24.59 -36.60
N ILE A 66 13.01 -25.67 -35.96
CA ILE A 66 11.95 -26.58 -36.43
C ILE A 66 10.75 -26.54 -35.49
N LEU A 67 11.00 -26.56 -34.18
CA LEU A 67 10.01 -26.51 -33.12
C LEU A 67 10.28 -25.33 -32.18
N ASP A 68 9.19 -24.75 -31.68
CA ASP A 68 9.20 -23.67 -30.69
C ASP A 68 8.78 -24.20 -29.32
N TYR A 69 9.49 -23.74 -28.28
CA TYR A 69 9.30 -24.17 -26.91
C TYR A 69 8.94 -22.96 -26.04
N ALA A 70 7.82 -23.08 -25.33
CA ALA A 70 7.32 -22.07 -24.41
C ALA A 70 7.50 -22.57 -22.98
N VAL A 71 8.35 -21.89 -22.21
CA VAL A 71 8.50 -22.14 -20.78
C VAL A 71 7.41 -21.35 -20.06
N ASN A 72 6.37 -22.08 -19.66
CA ASN A 72 5.22 -21.52 -18.98
C ASN A 72 5.47 -21.42 -17.48
N GLY A 73 4.89 -20.40 -16.87
CA GLY A 73 4.91 -20.17 -15.43
C GLY A 73 3.78 -19.22 -15.04
N LYS A 74 3.93 -18.61 -13.86
CA LYS A 74 3.02 -17.60 -13.36
C LYS A 74 3.75 -16.29 -13.08
N ALA A 75 3.06 -15.18 -13.28
CA ALA A 75 3.39 -13.85 -12.74
C ALA A 75 2.28 -13.40 -11.80
N TYR A 76 2.52 -12.34 -11.06
CA TYR A 76 1.59 -11.85 -10.05
C TYR A 76 1.08 -10.44 -10.35
N ALA A 77 -0.24 -10.27 -10.35
CA ALA A 77 -0.87 -8.96 -10.31
C ALA A 77 -1.48 -8.70 -8.93
N VAL A 78 -1.29 -7.50 -8.42
CA VAL A 78 -1.81 -7.03 -7.13
C VAL A 78 -3.07 -6.22 -7.38
N SER A 79 -4.19 -6.66 -6.81
CA SER A 79 -5.45 -5.89 -6.82
C SER A 79 -5.72 -5.38 -5.41
N GLU A 80 -6.15 -4.14 -5.27
CA GLU A 80 -6.22 -3.44 -3.99
C GLU A 80 -7.58 -2.79 -3.76
N GLN A 81 -8.03 -2.81 -2.52
CA GLN A 81 -9.26 -2.12 -2.13
C GLN A 81 -9.02 -1.24 -0.90
N PHE A 82 -9.75 -0.12 -0.86
CA PHE A 82 -9.78 0.76 0.29
C PHE A 82 -10.73 0.20 1.34
N ILE A 83 -10.21 -0.14 2.50
CA ILE A 83 -11.00 -0.56 3.65
C ILE A 83 -11.02 0.59 4.66
N ALA A 84 -12.19 0.80 5.28
CA ALA A 84 -12.27 1.78 6.36
C ALA A 84 -11.65 1.17 7.62
N SER A 85 -10.77 1.92 8.28
CA SER A 85 -10.13 1.48 9.52
C SER A 85 -11.16 1.31 10.63
N ALA A 86 -10.84 0.52 11.66
CA ALA A 86 -11.56 0.61 12.91
C ALA A 86 -11.52 2.06 13.45
N MET A 87 -12.58 2.49 14.15
CA MET A 87 -12.59 3.82 14.77
C MET A 87 -11.54 3.90 15.87
N GLN A 88 -10.56 4.79 15.68
CA GLN A 88 -9.43 4.93 16.57
C GLN A 88 -9.74 5.89 17.71
N VAL A 89 -9.45 5.45 18.94
CA VAL A 89 -9.39 6.34 20.11
C VAL A 89 -7.94 6.81 20.28
N ARG A 90 -7.74 8.12 20.37
CA ARG A 90 -6.41 8.75 20.52
C ARG A 90 -6.26 9.45 21.88
N PRO A 91 -5.77 8.75 22.93
CA PRO A 91 -5.61 9.32 24.27
C PRO A 91 -4.66 10.54 24.33
N GLU A 92 -3.71 10.63 23.41
CA GLU A 92 -2.77 11.75 23.29
C GLU A 92 -3.50 13.08 23.03
N LEU A 93 -4.54 13.05 22.17
CA LEU A 93 -5.34 14.24 21.87
C LEU A 93 -6.20 14.67 23.07
N ALA A 94 -6.65 13.71 23.89
CA ALA A 94 -7.29 14.02 25.16
C ALA A 94 -6.30 14.71 26.12
N THR A 95 -5.04 14.28 26.16
CA THR A 95 -4.01 14.94 26.97
C THR A 95 -3.78 16.39 26.53
N ALA A 96 -3.65 16.63 25.22
CA ALA A 96 -3.53 17.98 24.67
C ALA A 96 -4.77 18.85 24.98
N PHE A 97 -5.96 18.28 24.88
CA PHE A 97 -7.20 18.97 25.24
C PHE A 97 -7.26 19.32 26.73
N LEU A 98 -6.86 18.41 27.63
CA LEU A 98 -6.82 18.66 29.07
C LEU A 98 -5.83 19.78 29.42
N ILE A 99 -4.66 19.83 28.78
CA ILE A 99 -3.72 20.94 28.93
C ILE A 99 -4.39 22.28 28.56
N GLY A 100 -5.14 22.30 27.47
CA GLY A 100 -5.91 23.47 27.06
C GLY A 100 -7.00 23.86 28.08
N ILE A 101 -7.72 22.89 28.64
CA ILE A 101 -8.69 23.12 29.74
C ILE A 101 -7.97 23.70 30.97
N CYS A 102 -6.80 23.18 31.35
CA CYS A 102 -6.00 23.70 32.46
C CYS A 102 -5.59 25.16 32.23
N ILE A 103 -5.17 25.52 31.01
CA ILE A 103 -4.86 26.91 30.65
C ILE A 103 -6.11 27.79 30.78
N ALA A 104 -7.26 27.34 30.27
CA ALA A 104 -8.51 28.06 30.42
C ALA A 104 -8.89 28.23 31.90
N PHE A 105 -8.77 27.18 32.71
CA PHE A 105 -9.01 27.22 34.15
C PHE A 105 -8.12 28.24 34.87
N ILE A 106 -6.82 28.28 34.56
CA ILE A 106 -5.87 29.26 35.10
C ILE A 106 -6.32 30.70 34.78
N LEU A 107 -6.78 30.96 33.55
CA LEU A 107 -7.30 32.27 33.14
C LEU A 107 -8.56 32.65 33.92
N LEU A 108 -9.49 31.70 34.08
CA LEU A 108 -10.76 31.90 34.78
C LEU A 108 -10.55 32.17 36.27
N ILE A 109 -9.82 31.30 36.98
CA ILE A 109 -9.60 31.45 38.43
C ILE A 109 -8.80 32.73 38.73
N SER A 110 -7.82 33.08 37.89
CA SER A 110 -7.07 34.33 38.01
C SER A 110 -7.97 35.55 37.83
N ALA A 111 -8.89 35.53 36.87
CA ALA A 111 -9.84 36.62 36.64
C ALA A 111 -10.85 36.78 37.79
N ILE A 112 -11.41 35.66 38.28
CA ILE A 112 -12.45 35.66 39.33
C ILE A 112 -11.93 36.28 40.63
N THR A 113 -10.67 36.04 40.99
CA THR A 113 -10.06 36.58 42.23
C THR A 113 -10.01 38.11 42.32
N ARG A 114 -10.23 38.81 41.20
CA ARG A 114 -10.25 40.29 41.12
C ARG A 114 -11.67 40.88 41.14
N PHE A 115 -12.69 40.04 41.19
CA PHE A 115 -14.07 40.49 41.32
C PHE A 115 -14.38 41.04 42.71
N ASP A 116 -15.45 41.82 42.80
CA ASP A 116 -16.11 42.17 44.04
C ASP A 116 -16.69 40.93 44.73
N ARG A 117 -16.92 41.03 46.04
CA ARG A 117 -17.24 39.89 46.91
C ARG A 117 -18.35 38.99 46.36
N ILE A 118 -19.45 39.56 45.88
CA ILE A 118 -20.61 38.78 45.41
C ILE A 118 -20.24 37.98 44.16
N ARG A 119 -19.65 38.65 43.16
CA ARG A 119 -19.26 38.01 41.90
C ARG A 119 -18.11 37.02 42.08
N TYR A 120 -17.21 37.28 43.02
CA TYR A 120 -16.18 36.33 43.44
C TYR A 120 -16.81 35.05 44.00
N LEU A 121 -17.73 35.16 44.96
CA LEU A 121 -18.41 34.00 45.56
C LEU A 121 -19.19 33.19 44.52
N ILE A 122 -19.92 33.86 43.62
CA ILE A 122 -20.64 33.20 42.53
C ILE A 122 -19.66 32.49 41.58
N GLY A 123 -18.60 33.18 41.16
CA GLY A 123 -17.60 32.61 40.25
C GLY A 123 -16.88 31.40 40.86
N MET A 124 -16.49 31.48 42.13
CA MET A 124 -15.90 30.36 42.85
C MET A 124 -16.89 29.23 43.08
N ALA A 125 -18.15 29.51 43.40
CA ALA A 125 -19.18 28.47 43.54
C ALA A 125 -19.36 27.67 42.24
N ILE A 126 -19.39 28.35 41.09
CA ILE A 126 -19.47 27.70 39.77
C ILE A 126 -18.21 26.85 39.51
N LEU A 127 -17.01 27.36 39.80
CA LEU A 127 -15.77 26.60 39.61
C LEU A 127 -15.69 25.38 40.53
N ILE A 128 -16.07 25.50 41.80
CA ILE A 128 -16.06 24.41 42.78
C ILE A 128 -17.09 23.36 42.40
N LEU A 129 -18.31 23.77 42.02
CA LEU A 129 -19.32 22.86 41.52
C LEU A 129 -18.83 22.13 40.28
N GLY A 130 -18.21 22.85 39.34
CA GLY A 130 -17.58 22.27 38.16
C GLY A 130 -16.56 21.20 38.54
N LEU A 131 -15.61 21.51 39.44
CA LEU A 131 -14.62 20.56 39.91
C LEU A 131 -15.25 19.29 40.54
N ALA A 132 -16.40 19.38 41.20
CA ALA A 132 -17.05 18.23 41.83
C ALA A 132 -17.51 17.16 40.81
N PHE A 133 -17.89 17.57 39.60
CA PHE A 133 -18.44 16.67 38.58
C PHE A 133 -17.37 15.97 37.73
N PHE A 134 -16.09 16.33 37.83
CA PHE A 134 -15.00 15.69 37.09
C PHE A 134 -14.64 14.26 37.58
N ARG A 135 -15.33 13.74 38.61
CA ARG A 135 -15.14 12.38 39.16
C ARG A 135 -13.67 12.02 39.40
N TRP A 136 -13.01 12.85 40.20
CA TRP A 136 -11.60 12.67 40.58
C TRP A 136 -11.30 11.33 41.27
N ASP A 137 -12.33 10.69 41.85
CA ASP A 137 -12.26 9.35 42.43
C ASP A 137 -11.83 8.27 41.42
N MET A 138 -12.15 8.47 40.14
CA MET A 138 -11.82 7.54 39.06
C MET A 138 -10.33 7.54 38.69
N LEU A 139 -9.53 8.47 39.21
CA LEU A 139 -8.06 8.43 39.05
C LEU A 139 -7.40 7.44 40.01
N GLU A 140 -8.14 6.80 40.92
CA GLU A 140 -7.66 5.73 41.80
C GLU A 140 -6.37 6.08 42.57
N VAL A 141 -6.21 7.35 42.95
CA VAL A 141 -5.01 7.81 43.65
C VAL A 141 -4.93 7.15 45.04
N PRO A 142 -3.83 6.43 45.37
CA PRO A 142 -3.70 5.70 46.62
C PRO A 142 -3.89 6.60 47.85
N GLY A 143 -4.72 6.17 48.80
CA GLY A 143 -5.01 6.91 50.03
C GLY A 143 -5.94 8.12 49.88
N LEU A 144 -6.37 8.45 48.65
CA LEU A 144 -7.26 9.58 48.34
C LEU A 144 -8.55 9.12 47.62
N GLY A 145 -9.10 7.97 48.03
CA GLY A 145 -10.34 7.42 47.45
C GLY A 145 -11.60 8.24 47.76
N SER A 146 -12.71 7.96 47.07
CA SER A 146 -13.96 8.72 47.17
C SER A 146 -13.75 10.22 46.87
N ASN A 147 -14.32 11.13 47.66
CA ASN A 147 -14.31 12.57 47.37
C ASN A 147 -13.09 13.33 47.94
N TYR A 148 -12.11 12.64 48.55
CA TYR A 148 -10.98 13.30 49.21
C TYR A 148 -10.09 14.08 48.25
N LEU A 149 -9.80 13.54 47.05
CA LEU A 149 -9.00 14.25 46.06
C LEU A 149 -9.70 15.55 45.59
N PHE A 150 -11.01 15.51 45.34
CA PHE A 150 -11.80 16.70 45.04
C PHE A 150 -11.73 17.74 46.16
N LEU A 151 -11.91 17.32 47.43
CA LEU A 151 -11.84 18.21 48.59
C LEU A 151 -10.47 18.86 48.73
N LEU A 152 -9.39 18.08 48.52
CA LEU A 152 -8.02 18.59 48.54
C LEU A 152 -7.79 19.64 47.45
N LEU A 153 -8.18 19.36 46.20
CA LEU A 153 -8.06 20.31 45.09
C LEU A 153 -8.88 21.58 45.35
N THR A 154 -10.10 21.42 45.85
CA THR A 154 -10.99 22.54 46.21
C THR A 154 -10.38 23.40 47.31
N PHE A 155 -9.83 22.77 48.36
CA PHE A 155 -9.15 23.48 49.44
C PHE A 155 -7.92 24.22 48.93
N LEU A 156 -7.10 23.57 48.10
CA LEU A 156 -5.86 24.12 47.56
C LEU A 156 -6.09 25.33 46.64
N PHE A 157 -6.94 25.16 45.62
CA PHE A 157 -7.28 26.24 44.69
C PHE A 157 -8.18 27.30 45.34
N GLY A 158 -9.12 26.89 46.19
CA GLY A 158 -10.03 27.78 46.92
C GLY A 158 -9.31 28.69 47.91
N THR A 159 -8.42 28.14 48.74
CA THR A 159 -7.65 28.92 49.72
C THR A 159 -6.70 29.89 49.03
N THR A 160 -5.99 29.43 47.99
CA THR A 160 -5.10 30.30 47.19
C THR A 160 -5.89 31.43 46.50
N SER A 161 -7.06 31.11 45.96
CA SER A 161 -7.98 32.08 45.37
C SER A 161 -8.48 33.11 46.39
N TYR A 162 -8.91 32.64 47.58
CA TYR A 162 -9.39 33.52 48.63
C TYR A 162 -8.28 34.42 49.18
N TYR A 163 -7.05 33.91 49.30
CA TYR A 163 -5.87 34.70 49.69
C TYR A 163 -5.68 35.91 48.77
N PHE A 164 -5.71 35.68 47.45
CA PHE A 164 -5.58 36.72 46.45
C PHE A 164 -6.77 37.68 46.38
N HIS A 165 -7.97 37.23 46.75
CA HIS A 165 -9.17 38.05 46.78
C HIS A 165 -9.22 38.95 48.04
N ALA A 166 -9.04 38.37 49.23
CA ALA A 166 -9.30 39.02 50.50
C ALA A 166 -8.06 39.68 51.14
N PHE A 167 -6.87 39.07 51.03
CA PHE A 167 -5.68 39.54 51.73
C PHE A 167 -4.68 40.27 50.83
N ARG A 168 -4.54 39.85 49.57
CA ARG A 168 -3.61 40.43 48.59
C ARG A 168 -4.30 40.83 47.29
N SER A 169 -5.30 41.71 47.42
CA SER A 169 -6.06 42.27 46.29
C SER A 169 -5.21 43.20 45.40
N ASP A 170 -4.06 43.66 45.90
CA ASP A 170 -3.07 44.54 45.27
C ASP A 170 -2.25 43.84 44.18
N PHE A 171 -2.04 42.52 44.28
CA PHE A 171 -1.26 41.80 43.28
C PHE A 171 -1.93 41.76 41.91
N GLN A 172 -1.13 42.09 40.89
CA GLN A 172 -1.53 42.15 39.48
C GLN A 172 -1.82 40.76 38.89
N ILE A 173 -2.63 40.70 37.83
CA ILE A 173 -3.01 39.45 37.15
C ILE A 173 -1.81 38.56 36.74
N PRO A 174 -0.68 39.07 36.21
CA PRO A 174 0.44 38.22 35.82
C PRO A 174 1.00 37.37 36.97
N VAL A 175 1.01 37.90 38.20
CA VAL A 175 1.45 37.15 39.39
C VAL A 175 0.46 36.01 39.69
N ARG A 176 -0.84 36.31 39.60
CA ARG A 176 -1.91 35.32 39.83
C ARG A 176 -1.84 34.19 38.79
N LEU A 177 -1.67 34.52 37.51
CA LEU A 177 -1.47 33.55 36.43
C LEU A 177 -0.25 32.66 36.69
N GLY A 178 0.86 33.25 37.16
CA GLY A 178 2.06 32.48 37.51
C GLY A 178 1.82 31.52 38.67
N VAL A 179 1.17 31.98 39.76
CA VAL A 179 0.90 31.13 40.93
C VAL A 179 -0.09 30.02 40.61
N PHE A 180 -1.21 30.32 39.95
CA PHE A 180 -2.17 29.29 39.54
C PHE A 180 -1.59 28.36 38.45
N GLY A 181 -0.71 28.86 37.58
CA GLY A 181 0.02 28.06 36.61
C GLY A 181 0.95 27.05 37.27
N LEU A 182 1.79 27.50 38.21
CA LEU A 182 2.67 26.62 38.98
C LEU A 182 1.89 25.61 39.82
N LEU A 183 0.79 26.06 40.44
CA LEU A 183 -0.09 25.19 41.23
C LEU A 183 -0.71 24.08 40.37
N THR A 184 -1.25 24.45 39.20
CA THR A 184 -1.86 23.51 38.26
C THR A 184 -0.83 22.54 37.69
N LEU A 185 0.38 23.02 37.38
CA LEU A 185 1.49 22.18 36.93
C LEU A 185 1.92 21.18 38.02
N GLY A 186 2.06 21.63 39.27
CA GLY A 186 2.38 20.76 40.40
C GLY A 186 1.32 19.68 40.63
N VAL A 187 0.03 20.04 40.54
CA VAL A 187 -1.08 19.07 40.61
C VAL A 187 -1.01 18.08 39.45
N ALA A 188 -0.79 18.54 38.22
CA ALA A 188 -0.69 17.66 37.05
C ALA A 188 0.46 16.66 37.17
N ILE A 189 1.64 17.09 37.64
CA ILE A 189 2.80 16.23 37.87
C ILE A 189 2.48 15.20 38.98
N ALA A 190 1.90 15.65 40.10
CA ALA A 190 1.54 14.76 41.20
C ALA A 190 0.51 13.70 40.77
N LEU A 191 -0.56 14.09 40.06
CA LEU A 191 -1.56 13.16 39.57
C LEU A 191 -1.00 12.18 38.54
N SER A 192 -0.10 12.62 37.67
CA SER A 192 0.56 11.72 36.71
C SER A 192 1.53 10.73 37.36
N ALA A 193 2.09 11.07 38.52
CA ALA A 193 3.00 10.18 39.26
C ALA A 193 2.26 9.22 40.21
N LEU A 194 1.11 9.62 40.73
CA LEU A 194 0.38 8.88 41.77
C LEU A 194 -0.80 8.05 41.24
N SER A 195 -1.37 8.38 40.08
CA SER A 195 -2.49 7.65 39.50
C SER A 195 -2.03 6.34 38.83
N PRO A 196 -2.62 5.18 39.17
CA PRO A 196 -2.35 3.91 38.48
C PRO A 196 -3.06 3.80 37.12
N VAL A 197 -3.94 4.75 36.77
CA VAL A 197 -4.74 4.70 35.54
C VAL A 197 -3.87 4.99 34.31
N LYS A 198 -3.92 4.10 33.32
CA LYS A 198 -3.12 4.20 32.09
C LYS A 198 -3.33 5.50 31.29
N PHE A 199 -4.56 6.01 31.26
CA PHE A 199 -4.93 7.22 30.49
C PHE A 199 -5.69 8.23 31.37
N PRO A 200 -5.01 8.93 32.30
CA PRO A 200 -5.65 9.80 33.29
C PRO A 200 -6.29 11.05 32.67
N ALA A 201 -5.78 11.56 31.54
CA ALA A 201 -6.38 12.70 30.89
C ALA A 201 -7.72 12.35 30.21
N LEU A 202 -7.78 11.18 29.55
CA LEU A 202 -8.97 10.72 28.84
C LEU A 202 -10.12 10.49 29.82
N ILE A 203 -9.87 9.85 30.97
CA ILE A 203 -10.90 9.60 31.98
C ILE A 203 -11.45 10.90 32.59
N VAL A 204 -10.57 11.85 32.94
CA VAL A 204 -10.96 13.16 33.51
C VAL A 204 -11.82 13.95 32.53
N ILE A 205 -11.47 13.93 31.24
CA ILE A 205 -12.27 14.58 30.21
C ILE A 205 -13.62 13.88 30.04
N SER A 206 -13.64 12.56 29.88
CA SER A 206 -14.88 11.82 29.63
C SER A 206 -15.89 12.01 30.75
N TYR A 207 -15.46 11.94 32.02
CA TYR A 207 -16.35 12.23 33.16
C TYR A 207 -16.66 13.73 33.32
N GLY A 208 -15.72 14.61 32.95
CA GLY A 208 -15.89 16.07 33.02
C GLY A 208 -16.75 16.68 31.91
N MET A 209 -17.08 15.94 30.85
CA MET A 209 -17.84 16.47 29.70
C MET A 209 -19.15 17.19 30.06
N PRO A 210 -19.99 16.72 31.01
CA PRO A 210 -21.21 17.44 31.38
C PRO A 210 -20.92 18.88 31.85
N VAL A 211 -19.84 19.09 32.60
CA VAL A 211 -19.43 20.42 33.07
C VAL A 211 -18.97 21.29 31.90
N LEU A 212 -18.16 20.71 31.00
CA LEU A 212 -17.63 21.41 29.83
C LEU A 212 -18.77 21.83 28.88
N LEU A 213 -19.80 20.99 28.72
CA LEU A 213 -21.01 21.31 27.97
C LEU A 213 -21.79 22.45 28.63
N VAL A 214 -22.01 22.41 29.95
CA VAL A 214 -22.75 23.47 30.66
C VAL A 214 -22.01 24.81 30.60
N LEU A 215 -20.69 24.82 30.85
CA LEU A 215 -19.88 26.02 30.78
C LEU A 215 -19.79 26.57 29.34
N GLY A 216 -19.63 25.68 28.36
CA GLY A 216 -19.60 26.03 26.94
C GLY A 216 -20.92 26.63 26.47
N SER A 217 -22.04 25.97 26.76
CA SER A 217 -23.39 26.47 26.46
C SER A 217 -23.69 27.79 27.15
N GLY A 218 -23.29 27.94 28.42
CA GLY A 218 -23.41 29.18 29.15
C GLY A 218 -22.63 30.34 28.51
N PHE A 219 -21.43 30.08 28.01
CA PHE A 219 -20.65 31.08 27.28
C PHE A 219 -21.26 31.40 25.90
N ILE A 220 -21.74 30.41 25.16
CA ILE A 220 -22.44 30.62 23.88
C ILE A 220 -23.69 31.50 24.09
N PHE A 221 -24.47 31.19 25.12
CA PHE A 221 -25.61 32.00 25.54
C PHE A 221 -25.20 33.44 25.85
N PHE A 222 -24.08 33.62 26.55
CA PHE A 222 -23.55 34.93 26.90
C PHE A 222 -23.18 35.78 25.66
N ILE A 223 -22.60 35.18 24.62
CA ILE A 223 -22.19 35.87 23.39
C ILE A 223 -23.26 35.89 22.29
N ALA A 224 -24.44 35.31 22.53
CA ALA A 224 -25.50 35.19 21.53
C ALA A 224 -26.04 36.55 21.03
N THR A 225 -25.86 37.63 21.79
CA THR A 225 -26.30 38.98 21.37
C THR A 225 -25.28 39.69 20.47
N GLU A 226 -24.06 39.15 20.33
CA GLU A 226 -22.93 39.88 19.73
C GLU A 226 -23.06 40.07 18.21
N LEU A 227 -23.72 39.15 17.52
CA LEU A 227 -24.00 39.31 16.08
C LEU A 227 -24.95 40.49 15.84
N VAL A 228 -26.06 40.56 16.58
CA VAL A 228 -27.01 41.67 16.50
C VAL A 228 -26.35 42.98 16.96
N ALA A 229 -25.52 42.96 18.00
CA ALA A 229 -24.72 44.13 18.41
C ALA A 229 -23.74 44.57 17.30
N GLY A 230 -23.15 43.63 16.56
CA GLY A 230 -22.36 43.87 15.36
C GLY A 230 -23.18 44.53 14.24
N LEU A 231 -24.43 44.09 14.03
CA LEU A 231 -25.35 44.72 13.07
C LEU A 231 -25.72 46.15 13.47
N VAL A 232 -25.93 46.41 14.77
CA VAL A 232 -26.12 47.78 15.28
C VAL A 232 -24.89 48.63 15.00
N TRP A 233 -23.68 48.10 15.21
CA TRP A 233 -22.45 48.81 14.85
C TRP A 233 -22.38 49.07 13.34
N LEU A 234 -22.63 48.08 12.50
CA LEU A 234 -22.58 48.23 11.04
C LEU A 234 -23.55 49.30 10.52
N THR A 235 -24.74 49.38 11.11
CA THR A 235 -25.82 50.25 10.61
C THR A 235 -25.86 51.63 11.27
N SER A 236 -25.24 51.81 12.44
CA SER A 236 -25.11 53.11 13.13
C SER A 236 -23.70 53.72 13.08
N ALA A 237 -22.67 52.98 12.63
CA ALA A 237 -21.35 53.54 12.34
C ALA A 237 -21.39 54.24 10.99
N GLY A 238 -21.52 55.57 10.98
CA GLY A 238 -21.58 56.33 9.73
C GLY A 238 -20.28 56.18 8.91
N ARG A 239 -20.44 56.05 7.58
CA ARG A 239 -19.32 56.02 6.61
C ARG A 239 -18.85 57.44 6.29
N SER A 240 -17.55 57.60 6.02
CA SER A 240 -17.00 58.84 5.44
C SER A 240 -17.48 58.92 3.97
N GLU A 241 -18.09 60.03 3.56
CA GLU A 241 -18.30 60.30 2.12
C GLU A 241 -16.93 60.57 1.46
N GLU A 242 -16.64 59.89 0.35
CA GLU A 242 -15.53 60.28 -0.52
C GLU A 242 -15.86 61.64 -1.14
N GLY A 243 -15.01 62.64 -0.85
CA GLY A 243 -15.04 63.94 -1.53
C GLY A 243 -15.47 65.17 -0.72
N LYS A 244 -15.78 65.08 0.59
CA LYS A 244 -16.06 66.29 1.41
C LYS A 244 -15.34 66.28 2.76
N THR A 245 -14.40 67.21 2.91
CA THR A 245 -13.61 67.52 4.12
C THR A 245 -14.40 68.36 5.13
N GLN A 246 -15.60 67.92 5.52
CA GLN A 246 -16.27 68.44 6.72
C GLN A 246 -16.88 67.30 7.56
N VAL A 247 -16.68 67.41 8.87
CA VAL A 247 -16.94 66.39 9.90
C VAL A 247 -18.45 66.15 10.16
N SER A 248 -19.36 66.84 9.47
CA SER A 248 -20.76 66.99 9.86
C SER A 248 -21.78 66.05 9.21
N SER A 249 -21.45 65.18 8.24
CA SER A 249 -22.46 64.24 7.71
C SER A 249 -21.91 62.86 7.37
N ARG A 250 -21.63 62.04 8.39
CA ARG A 250 -21.46 60.60 8.17
C ARG A 250 -22.84 59.95 7.98
N ARG A 251 -23.16 59.51 6.76
CA ARG A 251 -24.44 58.85 6.48
C ARG A 251 -24.48 57.46 7.14
N THR A 252 -25.44 57.25 8.04
CA THR A 252 -25.71 55.93 8.65
C THR A 252 -26.65 55.12 7.77
N LEU A 253 -26.58 53.78 7.81
CA LEU A 253 -27.52 52.92 7.08
C LEU A 253 -28.93 53.00 7.66
N GLY A 254 -29.08 53.39 8.93
CA GLY A 254 -30.37 53.64 9.56
C GLY A 254 -31.10 52.38 10.05
N ILE A 255 -32.23 52.59 10.72
CA ILE A 255 -32.97 51.53 11.44
C ILE A 255 -33.63 50.51 10.51
N ASN A 256 -34.11 50.93 9.34
CA ASN A 256 -34.77 50.02 8.39
C ASN A 256 -33.82 48.94 7.90
N ASN A 257 -32.57 49.30 7.59
CA ASN A 257 -31.53 48.35 7.20
C ASN A 257 -31.14 47.43 8.37
N PHE A 258 -31.11 47.95 9.61
CA PHE A 258 -30.89 47.11 10.79
C PHE A 258 -31.99 46.06 10.95
N LEU A 259 -33.27 46.46 10.86
CA LEU A 259 -34.41 45.55 10.98
C LEU A 259 -34.43 44.53 9.85
N PHE A 260 -34.19 44.96 8.62
CA PHE A 260 -34.16 44.07 7.46
C PHE A 260 -33.05 43.00 7.57
N ILE A 261 -31.81 43.40 7.85
CA ILE A 261 -30.70 42.45 7.98
C ILE A 261 -30.90 41.54 9.20
N SER A 262 -31.39 42.08 10.32
CA SER A 262 -31.71 41.28 11.51
C SER A 262 -32.83 40.28 11.25
N PHE A 263 -33.86 40.67 10.48
CA PHE A 263 -34.93 39.77 10.06
C PHE A 263 -34.40 38.62 9.21
N LEU A 264 -33.57 38.89 8.19
CA LEU A 264 -32.95 37.84 7.37
C LEU A 264 -32.08 36.88 8.20
N TYR A 265 -31.31 37.43 9.15
CA TYR A 265 -30.49 36.65 10.07
C TYR A 265 -31.33 35.74 10.97
N LEU A 266 -32.39 36.28 11.59
CA LEU A 266 -33.29 35.50 12.45
C LEU A 266 -34.12 34.50 11.64
N LEU A 267 -34.50 34.83 10.41
CA LEU A 267 -35.16 33.91 9.49
C LEU A 267 -34.24 32.73 9.14
N ASN A 268 -32.97 32.97 8.85
CA ASN A 268 -31.99 31.89 8.64
C ASN A 268 -31.90 30.96 9.85
N LEU A 269 -31.83 31.51 11.06
CA LEU A 269 -31.81 30.72 12.31
C LEU A 269 -33.11 29.96 12.55
N ALA A 270 -34.27 30.55 12.26
CA ALA A 270 -35.56 29.90 12.37
C ALA A 270 -35.71 28.74 11.38
N LEU A 271 -35.25 28.92 10.13
CA LEU A 271 -35.21 27.85 9.13
C LEU A 271 -34.24 26.73 9.53
N THR A 272 -33.09 27.08 10.11
CA THR A 272 -32.13 26.09 10.64
C THR A 272 -32.76 25.29 11.79
N TRP A 273 -33.44 25.96 12.72
CA TRP A 273 -34.16 25.30 13.80
C TRP A 273 -35.24 24.35 13.27
N LEU A 274 -36.08 24.78 12.34
CA LEU A 274 -37.12 23.95 11.72
C LEU A 274 -36.55 22.73 10.98
N LYS A 275 -35.36 22.88 10.37
CA LYS A 275 -34.63 21.77 9.72
C LYS A 275 -34.11 20.79 10.77
N ASN A 276 -33.48 21.27 11.85
CA ASN A 276 -32.95 20.43 12.93
C ASN A 276 -34.07 19.64 13.63
N THR A 277 -35.25 20.24 13.81
CA THR A 277 -36.43 19.55 14.38
C THR A 277 -37.17 18.66 13.38
N LYS A 278 -36.63 18.50 12.15
CA LYS A 278 -37.25 17.73 11.04
C LYS A 278 -38.69 18.15 10.73
N SER A 279 -39.01 19.42 10.97
CA SER A 279 -40.33 19.99 10.64
C SER A 279 -40.42 20.38 9.16
N ILE A 280 -39.27 20.62 8.52
CA ILE A 280 -39.14 20.87 7.08
C ILE A 280 -37.98 20.05 6.51
N ASP A 281 -38.13 19.57 5.27
CA ASP A 281 -37.09 18.82 4.52
C ASP A 281 -36.42 19.68 3.43
N TRP A 282 -36.57 21.00 3.49
CA TRP A 282 -36.02 21.90 2.47
C TRP A 282 -34.49 21.95 2.55
N ASP A 283 -33.85 21.91 1.39
CA ASP A 283 -32.41 22.16 1.28
C ASP A 283 -32.14 23.68 1.32
N VAL A 284 -32.34 24.26 2.52
CA VAL A 284 -32.08 25.67 2.77
C VAL A 284 -30.56 25.89 2.74
N LEU A 285 -30.11 26.89 1.99
CA LEU A 285 -28.75 27.47 2.07
C LEU A 285 -28.55 28.14 3.46
N ALA A 286 -28.57 27.33 4.51
CA ALA A 286 -28.44 27.76 5.89
C ALA A 286 -26.95 27.96 6.22
N ILE A 287 -26.62 29.13 6.77
CA ILE A 287 -25.28 29.38 7.31
C ILE A 287 -25.05 28.43 8.49
N SER A 288 -23.99 27.63 8.44
CA SER A 288 -23.63 26.70 9.53
C SER A 288 -23.57 27.43 10.89
N PRO A 289 -24.21 26.91 11.94
CA PRO A 289 -24.16 27.51 13.29
C PRO A 289 -22.73 27.69 13.82
N PHE A 290 -21.79 26.82 13.43
CA PHE A 290 -20.39 26.95 13.80
C PHE A 290 -19.71 28.19 13.22
N ILE A 291 -20.12 28.64 12.02
CA ILE A 291 -19.66 29.93 11.45
C ILE A 291 -20.20 31.09 12.29
N LEU A 292 -21.47 31.01 12.71
CA LEU A 292 -22.08 32.03 13.57
C LEU A 292 -21.34 32.11 14.91
N TYR A 293 -20.99 30.98 15.51
CA TYR A 293 -20.15 30.94 16.70
C TYR A 293 -18.78 31.58 16.47
N LEU A 294 -18.07 31.22 15.39
CA LEU A 294 -16.77 31.79 15.05
C LEU A 294 -16.82 33.32 14.93
N VAL A 295 -17.89 33.85 14.33
CA VAL A 295 -18.08 35.30 14.20
C VAL A 295 -18.44 35.92 15.55
N SER A 296 -19.39 35.36 16.29
CA SER A 296 -19.80 35.85 17.61
C SER A 296 -18.65 35.88 18.61
N VAL A 297 -17.84 34.83 18.69
CA VAL A 297 -16.72 34.76 19.65
C VAL A 297 -15.62 35.76 19.32
N LYS A 298 -15.44 36.12 18.03
CA LYS A 298 -14.54 37.19 17.62
C LYS A 298 -15.12 38.56 17.97
N LEU A 299 -16.38 38.83 17.60
CA LEU A 299 -17.05 40.10 17.87
C LEU A 299 -17.17 40.39 19.37
N GLY A 300 -17.42 39.35 20.17
CA GLY A 300 -17.57 39.46 21.62
C GLY A 300 -16.32 39.97 22.35
N ILE A 301 -15.12 39.90 21.77
CA ILE A 301 -13.92 40.54 22.37
C ILE A 301 -14.15 42.05 22.54
N TRP A 302 -14.72 42.71 21.53
CA TRP A 302 -15.04 44.13 21.58
C TRP A 302 -16.39 44.39 22.24
N GLY A 303 -17.37 43.52 22.01
CA GLY A 303 -18.70 43.61 22.61
C GLY A 303 -18.67 43.52 24.13
N PHE A 304 -18.01 42.49 24.67
CA PHE A 304 -17.84 42.30 26.10
C PHE A 304 -17.05 43.43 26.75
N ARG A 305 -15.99 43.91 26.07
CA ARG A 305 -15.26 45.10 26.54
C ARG A 305 -16.19 46.31 26.68
N ARG A 306 -17.03 46.57 25.68
CA ARG A 306 -17.97 47.69 25.71
C ARG A 306 -19.03 47.50 26.80
N LEU A 307 -19.55 46.29 26.96
CA LEU A 307 -20.52 45.95 28.01
C LEU A 307 -19.97 46.29 29.39
N VAL A 308 -18.80 45.75 29.71
CA VAL A 308 -18.13 45.92 31.00
C VAL A 308 -17.80 47.40 31.27
N GLN A 309 -17.31 48.14 30.26
CA GLN A 309 -17.00 49.56 30.38
C GLN A 309 -18.23 50.46 30.53
N GLN A 310 -19.35 50.11 29.90
CA GLN A 310 -20.56 50.94 29.92
C GLN A 310 -21.41 50.71 31.17
N GLN A 311 -21.40 49.49 31.72
CA GLN A 311 -22.12 49.13 32.95
C GLN A 311 -21.28 49.32 34.22
N ASP A 312 -20.02 49.75 34.08
CA ASP A 312 -19.06 49.92 35.19
C ASP A 312 -18.98 48.68 36.11
N ALA A 313 -19.03 47.49 35.50
CA ALA A 313 -19.11 46.25 36.26
C ALA A 313 -17.79 45.94 36.96
N PHE A 314 -16.70 45.84 36.20
CA PHE A 314 -15.33 45.59 36.69
C PHE A 314 -14.31 46.03 35.65
N SER A 315 -13.01 46.01 35.98
CA SER A 315 -11.96 46.37 35.02
C SER A 315 -11.84 45.32 33.91
N PHE A 316 -12.08 45.74 32.66
CA PHE A 316 -11.84 44.85 31.52
C PHE A 316 -10.36 44.45 31.41
N ARG A 317 -9.43 45.39 31.66
CA ARG A 317 -7.99 45.11 31.59
C ARG A 317 -7.54 44.14 32.68
N ASP A 318 -8.05 44.29 33.89
CA ASP A 318 -7.53 43.59 35.07
C ASP A 318 -8.34 42.32 35.43
N SER A 319 -9.43 42.02 34.71
CA SER A 319 -10.22 40.80 34.93
C SER A 319 -10.94 40.35 33.67
N GLY A 320 -11.72 41.24 33.03
CA GLY A 320 -12.60 40.87 31.92
C GLY A 320 -11.92 40.24 30.71
N ALA A 321 -10.75 40.74 30.34
CA ALA A 321 -9.99 40.23 29.20
C ALA A 321 -9.61 38.75 29.38
N TYR A 322 -9.20 38.36 30.58
CA TYR A 322 -8.81 36.98 30.92
C TYR A 322 -10.01 36.08 31.16
N LEU A 323 -11.10 36.61 31.73
CA LEU A 323 -12.37 35.88 31.85
C LEU A 323 -12.91 35.49 30.47
N TYR A 324 -12.96 36.45 29.55
CA TYR A 324 -13.43 36.20 28.18
C TYR A 324 -12.52 35.23 27.45
N ALA A 325 -11.20 35.45 27.51
CA ALA A 325 -10.23 34.55 26.89
C ALA A 325 -10.33 33.11 27.43
N GLY A 326 -10.50 32.96 28.75
CA GLY A 326 -10.66 31.65 29.40
C GLY A 326 -11.94 30.93 28.97
N LEU A 327 -13.10 31.60 29.01
CA LEU A 327 -14.37 31.00 28.58
C LEU A 327 -14.38 30.70 27.08
N ALA A 328 -13.84 31.61 26.26
CA ALA A 328 -13.73 31.41 24.82
C ALA A 328 -12.83 30.23 24.49
N LEU A 329 -11.64 30.15 25.11
CA LEU A 329 -10.71 29.04 24.95
C LEU A 329 -11.34 27.71 25.37
N LEU A 330 -11.96 27.65 26.56
CA LEU A 330 -12.62 26.44 27.07
C LEU A 330 -13.71 25.95 26.10
N THR A 331 -14.57 26.86 25.66
CA THR A 331 -15.69 26.54 24.77
C THR A 331 -15.21 26.11 23.40
N THR A 332 -14.27 26.85 22.79
CA THR A 332 -13.73 26.52 21.47
C THR A 332 -13.01 25.18 21.50
N LEU A 333 -12.21 24.90 22.53
CA LEU A 333 -11.55 23.60 22.68
C LEU A 333 -12.56 22.47 22.90
N THR A 334 -13.62 22.70 23.66
CA THR A 334 -14.67 21.68 23.88
C THR A 334 -15.36 21.33 22.56
N ILE A 335 -15.74 22.34 21.76
CA ILE A 335 -16.29 22.11 20.42
C ILE A 335 -15.26 21.41 19.52
N ALA A 336 -13.99 21.82 19.54
CA ALA A 336 -12.95 21.15 18.76
C ALA A 336 -12.82 19.66 19.12
N TYR A 337 -12.90 19.34 20.42
CA TYR A 337 -12.77 17.98 20.91
C TYR A 337 -13.94 17.06 20.47
N THR A 338 -15.16 17.61 20.30
CA THR A 338 -16.28 16.81 19.76
C THR A 338 -16.03 16.38 18.31
N PHE A 339 -15.44 17.26 17.49
CA PHE A 339 -15.05 16.93 16.11
C PHE A 339 -13.83 16.01 16.05
N VAL A 340 -12.83 16.22 16.90
CA VAL A 340 -11.64 15.35 16.99
C VAL A 340 -12.01 13.92 17.32
N THR A 341 -13.02 13.72 18.17
CA THR A 341 -13.50 12.40 18.58
C THR A 341 -14.68 11.90 17.74
N ALA A 342 -15.05 12.62 16.67
CA ALA A 342 -16.23 12.38 15.83
C ALA A 342 -17.51 12.04 16.62
N ASN A 343 -17.72 12.71 17.76
CA ASN A 343 -18.87 12.47 18.63
C ASN A 343 -20.07 13.26 18.12
N ASP A 344 -20.78 12.69 17.14
CA ASP A 344 -21.87 13.35 16.42
C ASP A 344 -23.02 13.83 17.32
N PRO A 345 -23.46 13.14 18.40
CA PRO A 345 -24.41 13.70 19.34
C PRO A 345 -23.92 15.02 19.94
N LEU A 346 -22.65 15.11 20.36
CA LEU A 346 -22.13 16.34 20.96
C LEU A 346 -21.95 17.47 19.94
N VAL A 347 -21.59 17.14 18.71
CA VAL A 347 -21.55 18.13 17.61
C VAL A 347 -22.93 18.74 17.41
N GLU A 348 -23.98 17.91 17.36
CA GLU A 348 -25.36 18.38 17.21
C GLU A 348 -25.86 19.18 18.41
N VAL A 349 -25.47 18.80 19.63
CA VAL A 349 -25.77 19.60 20.81
C VAL A 349 -25.22 21.02 20.68
N PHE A 350 -23.98 21.19 20.23
CA PHE A 350 -23.44 22.52 20.01
C PHE A 350 -24.12 23.25 18.85
N GLU A 351 -24.50 22.54 17.79
CA GLU A 351 -25.26 23.11 16.68
C GLU A 351 -26.61 23.68 17.14
N ASP A 352 -27.36 22.91 17.93
CA ASP A 352 -28.63 23.30 18.54
C ASP A 352 -28.45 24.43 19.55
N VAL A 353 -27.49 24.32 20.47
CA VAL A 353 -27.22 25.36 21.47
C VAL A 353 -26.87 26.68 20.79
N ILE A 354 -26.03 26.68 19.76
CA ILE A 354 -25.71 27.91 19.02
C ILE A 354 -26.98 28.45 18.35
N THR A 355 -27.74 27.60 17.66
CA THR A 355 -28.95 28.03 16.93
C THR A 355 -30.00 28.60 17.87
N TYR A 356 -30.36 27.89 18.95
CA TYR A 356 -31.46 28.24 19.84
C TYR A 356 -31.13 29.49 20.64
N THR A 357 -29.90 29.59 21.14
CA THR A 357 -29.45 30.77 21.89
C THR A 357 -29.40 32.00 21.00
N GLN A 358 -28.83 31.92 19.80
CA GLN A 358 -28.75 33.04 18.86
C GLN A 358 -30.14 33.47 18.37
N LEU A 359 -31.07 32.52 18.17
CA LEU A 359 -32.44 32.83 17.75
C LEU A 359 -33.22 33.55 18.85
N ALA A 360 -33.32 32.95 20.04
CA ALA A 360 -34.11 33.51 21.14
C ALA A 360 -33.49 34.79 21.70
N MET A 361 -32.19 34.81 21.95
CA MET A 361 -31.49 35.99 22.46
C MET A 361 -31.35 37.07 21.39
N GLY A 362 -31.11 36.69 20.13
CA GLY A 362 -31.04 37.64 19.02
C GLY A 362 -32.37 38.36 18.83
N LEU A 363 -33.49 37.64 18.83
CA LEU A 363 -34.84 38.23 18.76
C LEU A 363 -35.10 39.19 19.92
N CYS A 364 -34.84 38.76 21.16
CA CYS A 364 -35.00 39.60 22.35
C CYS A 364 -34.07 40.84 22.31
N PHE A 365 -32.86 40.69 21.76
CA PHE A 365 -31.91 41.80 21.66
C PHE A 365 -32.28 42.80 20.56
N VAL A 366 -32.87 42.35 19.44
CA VAL A 366 -33.49 43.26 18.45
C VAL A 366 -34.60 44.07 19.12
N ALA A 367 -35.48 43.42 19.88
CA ALA A 367 -36.54 44.11 20.63
C ALA A 367 -35.95 45.12 21.64
N TYR A 368 -34.88 44.75 22.35
CA TYR A 368 -34.15 45.65 23.25
C TYR A 368 -33.64 46.90 22.52
N VAL A 369 -33.02 46.74 21.35
CA VAL A 369 -32.49 47.84 20.55
C VAL A 369 -33.61 48.78 20.09
N VAL A 370 -34.73 48.23 19.60
CA VAL A 370 -35.88 49.01 19.15
C VAL A 370 -36.50 49.77 20.31
N ILE A 371 -36.81 49.10 21.42
CA ILE A 371 -37.51 49.73 22.56
C ILE A 371 -36.68 50.85 23.18
N ASN A 372 -35.36 50.64 23.35
CA ASN A 372 -34.50 51.60 24.05
C ASN A 372 -33.92 52.70 23.14
N PHE A 373 -33.69 52.44 21.86
CA PHE A 373 -32.86 53.30 21.01
C PHE A 373 -33.50 53.73 19.69
N LEU A 374 -34.74 53.31 19.37
CA LEU A 374 -35.43 53.73 18.13
C LEU A 374 -35.42 55.25 17.88
N PRO A 375 -35.71 56.13 18.87
CA PRO A 375 -35.68 57.58 18.65
C PRO A 375 -34.29 58.09 18.28
N ILE A 376 -33.24 57.51 18.88
CA ILE A 376 -31.84 57.89 18.64
C ILE A 376 -31.36 57.36 17.27
N TYR A 377 -31.86 56.20 16.86
CA TYR A 377 -31.60 55.61 15.55
C TYR A 377 -32.20 56.45 14.42
N GLN A 378 -33.41 56.97 14.59
CA GLN A 378 -34.08 57.84 13.63
C GLN A 378 -33.35 59.18 13.44
N GLN A 379 -32.64 59.65 14.48
CA GLN A 379 -31.79 60.84 14.44
C GLN A 379 -30.42 60.60 13.78
N ASN A 380 -30.16 59.41 13.22
CA ASN A 380 -28.88 59.02 12.61
C ASN A 380 -27.67 59.13 13.55
N LEU A 381 -27.90 59.01 14.87
CA LEU A 381 -26.84 59.06 15.88
C LEU A 381 -26.18 57.69 16.09
N PRO A 382 -24.91 57.63 16.53
CA PRO A 382 -24.15 56.39 16.67
C PRO A 382 -24.59 55.57 17.90
N VAL A 383 -25.69 54.83 17.78
CA VAL A 383 -26.29 53.99 18.85
C VAL A 383 -25.30 52.98 19.42
N HIS A 384 -24.38 52.43 18.60
CA HIS A 384 -23.36 51.48 19.06
C HIS A 384 -22.45 51.99 20.20
N ARG A 385 -22.37 53.31 20.44
CA ARG A 385 -21.59 53.90 21.53
C ARG A 385 -22.28 53.85 22.89
N ILE A 386 -23.61 53.70 22.91
CA ILE A 386 -24.44 53.73 24.12
C ILE A 386 -25.30 52.45 24.27
N LEU A 387 -25.05 51.43 23.46
CA LEU A 387 -25.85 50.22 23.34
C LEU A 387 -26.17 49.52 24.68
N TYR A 388 -25.27 49.59 25.66
CA TYR A 388 -25.43 48.93 26.96
C TYR A 388 -25.84 49.90 28.09
N LYS A 389 -26.22 51.14 27.77
CA LYS A 389 -26.82 52.12 28.69
C LYS A 389 -28.30 52.31 28.33
N PRO A 390 -29.19 51.42 28.78
CA PRO A 390 -30.61 51.47 28.42
C PRO A 390 -31.27 52.78 28.86
N LYS A 391 -32.29 53.21 28.11
CA LYS A 391 -33.05 54.45 28.36
C LYS A 391 -34.44 54.20 28.93
N ARG A 392 -34.98 52.99 28.73
CA ARG A 392 -36.34 52.61 29.14
C ARG A 392 -36.33 51.32 29.94
N LEU A 393 -35.93 50.21 29.32
CA LEU A 393 -35.97 48.87 29.93
C LEU A 393 -34.56 48.30 30.02
N GLU A 394 -34.24 47.73 31.18
CA GLU A 394 -32.93 47.13 31.43
C GLU A 394 -32.65 45.92 30.54
N LEU A 395 -31.37 45.74 30.15
CA LEU A 395 -30.92 44.60 29.36
C LEU A 395 -31.16 43.25 30.06
N SER A 396 -31.12 43.22 31.39
CA SER A 396 -31.36 42.04 32.24
C SER A 396 -32.71 41.39 31.95
N LEU A 397 -33.78 42.19 31.79
CA LEU A 397 -35.13 41.71 31.48
C LEU A 397 -35.18 40.94 30.16
N PHE A 398 -34.57 41.48 29.10
CA PHE A 398 -34.52 40.82 27.79
C PHE A 398 -33.68 39.54 27.82
N ARG A 399 -32.64 39.48 28.65
CA ARG A 399 -31.86 38.25 28.85
C ARG A 399 -32.70 37.17 29.54
N ILE A 400 -33.50 37.52 30.55
CA ILE A 400 -34.40 36.56 31.23
C ILE A 400 -35.45 36.01 30.26
N VAL A 401 -36.11 36.88 29.50
CA VAL A 401 -37.08 36.46 28.47
C VAL A 401 -36.41 35.58 27.41
N GLY A 402 -35.20 35.94 26.99
CA GLY A 402 -34.41 35.13 26.08
C GLY A 402 -34.05 33.74 26.64
N VAL A 403 -33.71 33.61 27.93
CA VAL A 403 -33.54 32.29 28.59
C VAL A 403 -34.82 31.46 28.48
N VAL A 404 -35.99 32.05 28.79
CA VAL A 404 -37.28 31.37 28.67
C VAL A 404 -37.54 30.94 27.22
N GLY A 405 -37.19 31.78 26.25
CA GLY A 405 -37.25 31.44 24.82
C GLY A 405 -36.37 30.24 24.45
N VAL A 406 -35.13 30.17 24.95
CA VAL A 406 -34.24 29.02 24.72
C VAL A 406 -34.83 27.75 25.33
N ILE A 407 -35.36 27.82 26.55
CA ILE A 407 -36.01 26.68 27.22
C ILE A 407 -37.22 26.22 26.42
N ALA A 408 -38.04 27.15 25.91
CA ALA A 408 -39.20 26.82 25.08
C ALA A 408 -38.78 26.13 23.76
N LEU A 409 -37.69 26.56 23.13
CA LEU A 409 -37.13 25.92 21.92
C LEU A 409 -36.57 24.52 22.22
N LEU A 410 -35.90 24.33 23.34
CA LEU A 410 -35.43 23.00 23.78
C LEU A 410 -36.60 22.05 24.06
N ALA A 411 -37.67 22.55 24.68
CA ALA A 411 -38.86 21.77 24.98
C ALA A 411 -39.66 21.40 23.72
N SER A 412 -39.77 22.31 22.75
CA SER A 412 -40.50 22.08 21.50
C SER A 412 -39.84 21.01 20.62
N GLY A 413 -38.52 20.84 20.70
CA GLY A 413 -37.77 19.76 20.05
C GLY A 413 -37.84 18.40 20.76
N GLY A 414 -38.74 18.22 21.74
CA GLY A 414 -38.90 16.95 22.47
C GLY A 414 -37.68 16.57 23.34
N LEU A 415 -36.90 17.57 23.78
CA LEU A 415 -35.67 17.43 24.58
C LEU A 415 -34.62 16.53 23.90
N ILE A 416 -34.60 16.47 22.57
CA ILE A 416 -33.65 15.65 21.82
C ILE A 416 -32.21 16.05 22.13
N THR A 417 -31.92 17.35 22.22
CA THR A 417 -30.61 17.90 22.58
C THR A 417 -30.11 17.39 23.96
N LEU A 418 -31.02 17.14 24.91
CA LEU A 418 -30.64 16.55 26.20
C LEU A 418 -30.26 15.08 26.06
N ARG A 419 -31.05 14.29 25.33
CA ARG A 419 -30.73 12.87 25.05
C ARG A 419 -29.40 12.76 24.29
N GLN A 420 -29.15 13.63 23.33
CA GLN A 420 -27.89 13.73 22.60
C GLN A 420 -26.70 14.08 23.51
N SER A 421 -26.92 14.96 24.49
CA SER A 421 -25.89 15.27 25.49
C SER A 421 -25.52 14.04 26.32
N ILE A 422 -26.52 13.23 26.71
CA ILE A 422 -26.30 11.99 27.47
C ILE A 422 -25.65 10.91 26.59
N ALA A 423 -26.11 10.74 25.35
CA ALA A 423 -25.50 9.82 24.38
C ALA A 423 -24.02 10.17 24.14
N GLY A 424 -23.74 11.46 23.93
CA GLY A 424 -22.40 11.97 23.72
C GLY A 424 -21.47 11.76 24.93
N TYR A 425 -22.00 11.88 26.15
CA TYR A 425 -21.29 11.55 27.38
C TYR A 425 -20.92 10.06 27.45
N TYR A 426 -21.88 9.17 27.20
CA TYR A 426 -21.64 7.73 27.20
C TYR A 426 -20.69 7.29 26.07
N ASN A 427 -20.74 7.94 24.90
CA ASN A 427 -19.73 7.76 23.84
C ASN A 427 -18.30 8.05 24.33
N GLY A 428 -18.10 9.12 25.10
CA GLY A 428 -16.80 9.46 25.67
C GLY A 428 -16.30 8.43 26.70
N LEU A 429 -17.22 7.79 27.45
CA LEU A 429 -16.88 6.69 28.34
C LEU A 429 -16.56 5.40 27.56
N GLY A 430 -17.33 5.09 26.52
CA GLY A 430 -17.04 3.99 25.60
C GLY A 430 -15.61 4.07 25.05
N ASP A 431 -15.22 5.25 24.55
CA ASP A 431 -13.87 5.50 24.05
C ASP A 431 -12.78 5.22 25.11
N TYR A 432 -13.01 5.64 26.35
CA TYR A 432 -12.08 5.38 27.45
C TYR A 432 -11.88 3.89 27.71
N TYR A 433 -12.96 3.10 27.73
CA TYR A 433 -12.89 1.66 27.94
C TYR A 433 -12.30 0.91 26.74
N ILE A 434 -12.49 1.41 25.50
CA ILE A 434 -11.76 0.92 24.33
C ILE A 434 -10.26 1.14 24.50
N ALA A 435 -9.84 2.38 24.81
CA ALA A 435 -8.42 2.70 25.00
C ALA A 435 -7.80 1.86 26.13
N SER A 436 -8.57 1.61 27.20
CA SER A 436 -8.15 0.82 28.36
C SER A 436 -8.17 -0.69 28.13
N ASN A 437 -8.46 -1.15 26.91
CA ASN A 437 -8.54 -2.56 26.52
C ASN A 437 -9.59 -3.36 27.32
N GLN A 438 -10.74 -2.75 27.61
CA GLN A 438 -11.88 -3.35 28.31
C GLN A 438 -13.13 -3.35 27.40
N PRO A 439 -13.18 -4.23 26.39
CA PRO A 439 -14.21 -4.19 25.35
C PRO A 439 -15.63 -4.45 25.89
N THR A 440 -15.79 -5.24 26.95
CA THR A 440 -17.11 -5.51 27.54
C THR A 440 -17.73 -4.23 28.12
N SER A 441 -16.95 -3.46 28.88
CA SER A 441 -17.39 -2.18 29.43
C SER A 441 -17.65 -1.17 28.32
N ALA A 442 -16.78 -1.11 27.31
CA ALA A 442 -16.96 -0.23 26.16
C ALA A 442 -18.28 -0.50 25.42
N ASN A 443 -18.59 -1.78 25.17
CA ASN A 443 -19.85 -2.19 24.56
C ASN A 443 -21.04 -1.69 25.38
N ALA A 444 -21.03 -1.91 26.71
CA ALA A 444 -22.11 -1.45 27.59
C ALA A 444 -22.33 0.07 27.50
N PHE A 445 -21.27 0.88 27.51
CA PHE A 445 -21.40 2.33 27.39
C PHE A 445 -21.88 2.79 26.00
N TYR A 446 -21.42 2.18 24.91
CA TYR A 446 -21.97 2.49 23.59
C TYR A 446 -23.43 2.06 23.45
N GLN A 447 -23.85 0.94 24.06
CA GLN A 447 -25.28 0.56 24.11
C GLN A 447 -26.10 1.58 24.90
N LEU A 448 -25.62 2.04 26.07
CA LEU A 448 -26.28 3.12 26.83
C LEU A 448 -26.39 4.42 26.01
N ALA A 449 -25.41 4.73 25.16
CA ALA A 449 -25.51 5.85 24.23
C ALA A 449 -26.59 5.61 23.16
N LEU A 450 -26.69 4.41 22.60
CA LEU A 450 -27.73 4.02 21.63
C LEU A 450 -29.13 4.00 22.24
N GLU A 451 -29.29 3.68 23.53
CA GLU A 451 -30.59 3.77 24.22
C GLU A 451 -31.13 5.21 24.24
N GLN A 452 -30.23 6.20 24.34
CA GLN A 452 -30.60 7.62 24.28
C GLN A 452 -30.78 8.10 22.85
N GLU A 453 -29.93 7.63 21.94
CA GLU A 453 -29.96 8.00 20.54
C GLU A 453 -29.46 6.86 19.63
N PHE A 454 -30.39 6.02 19.19
CA PHE A 454 -30.07 4.79 18.45
C PHE A 454 -29.43 5.02 17.06
N GLN A 455 -29.65 6.19 16.47
CA GLN A 455 -29.12 6.54 15.14
C GLN A 455 -27.76 7.25 15.20
N ASN A 456 -27.14 7.38 16.38
CA ASN A 456 -25.88 8.11 16.48
C ASN A 456 -24.75 7.36 15.75
N HIS A 457 -24.01 8.08 14.92
CA HIS A 457 -23.00 7.50 14.03
C HIS A 457 -21.85 6.89 14.83
N LYS A 458 -21.35 7.62 15.84
CA LYS A 458 -20.19 7.22 16.64
C LYS A 458 -20.36 5.86 17.32
N SER A 459 -21.43 5.66 18.10
CA SER A 459 -21.67 4.39 18.80
C SER A 459 -21.80 3.24 17.80
N ASN A 460 -22.58 3.45 16.73
CA ASN A 460 -22.81 2.42 15.73
C ASN A 460 -21.50 2.04 15.02
N TYR A 461 -20.69 3.01 14.59
CA TYR A 461 -19.39 2.72 13.97
C TYR A 461 -18.41 2.06 14.96
N GLY A 462 -18.37 2.54 16.20
CA GLY A 462 -17.54 1.97 17.27
C GLY A 462 -17.91 0.51 17.53
N LEU A 463 -19.19 0.20 17.65
CA LEU A 463 -19.70 -1.16 17.83
C LEU A 463 -19.46 -2.03 16.58
N ALA A 464 -19.58 -1.48 15.37
CA ALA A 464 -19.21 -2.18 14.14
C ALA A 464 -17.72 -2.55 14.13
N SER A 465 -16.85 -1.61 14.54
CA SER A 465 -15.40 -1.83 14.66
C SER A 465 -15.09 -2.94 15.68
N MET A 466 -15.77 -2.95 16.82
CA MET A 466 -15.64 -4.01 17.83
C MET A 466 -16.14 -5.36 17.32
N ALA A 467 -17.26 -5.38 16.60
CA ALA A 467 -17.81 -6.61 16.00
C ALA A 467 -16.86 -7.19 14.95
N LEU A 468 -16.23 -6.35 14.10
CA LEU A 468 -15.20 -6.77 13.16
C LEU A 468 -13.99 -7.38 13.87
N ALA A 469 -13.53 -6.78 14.98
CA ALA A 469 -12.43 -7.31 15.78
C ALA A 469 -12.75 -8.67 16.44
N GLN A 470 -14.03 -8.94 16.73
CA GLN A 470 -14.53 -10.22 17.22
C GLN A 470 -14.89 -11.21 16.10
N ASN A 471 -14.57 -10.87 14.84
CA ASN A 471 -14.94 -11.62 13.64
C ASN A 471 -16.46 -11.85 13.48
N ASN A 472 -17.30 -11.05 14.13
CA ASN A 472 -18.75 -11.13 14.02
C ASN A 472 -19.24 -10.20 12.89
N GLN A 473 -19.18 -10.72 11.66
CA GLN A 473 -19.56 -9.97 10.46
C GLN A 473 -21.05 -9.58 10.46
N THR A 474 -21.93 -10.43 11.00
CA THR A 474 -23.38 -10.14 11.04
C THR A 474 -23.71 -8.93 11.90
N ALA A 475 -23.13 -8.84 13.09
CA ALA A 475 -23.29 -7.68 13.98
C ALA A 475 -22.65 -6.43 13.38
N ALA A 476 -21.47 -6.56 12.74
CA ALA A 476 -20.81 -5.45 12.07
C ALA A 476 -21.69 -4.85 10.95
N ALA A 477 -22.27 -5.70 10.10
CA ALA A 477 -23.17 -5.26 9.04
C ALA A 477 -24.39 -4.53 9.60
N PHE A 478 -25.00 -5.05 10.67
CA PHE A 478 -26.12 -4.40 11.36
C PHE A 478 -25.74 -3.00 11.84
N TYR A 479 -24.63 -2.85 12.56
CA TYR A 479 -24.23 -1.55 13.08
C TYR A 479 -23.80 -0.56 11.99
N PHE A 480 -23.13 -1.01 10.92
CA PHE A 480 -22.88 -0.14 9.76
C PHE A 480 -24.18 0.32 9.08
N GLN A 481 -25.19 -0.55 8.96
CA GLN A 481 -26.51 -0.14 8.45
C GLN A 481 -27.17 0.91 9.34
N GLN A 482 -27.05 0.79 10.66
CA GLN A 482 -27.57 1.79 11.60
C GLN A 482 -26.82 3.13 11.48
N ALA A 483 -25.48 3.10 11.34
CA ALA A 483 -24.65 4.30 11.14
C ALA A 483 -25.07 5.09 9.88
N LEU A 484 -25.51 4.40 8.83
CA LEU A 484 -25.99 5.02 7.58
C LEU A 484 -27.31 5.78 7.70
N LEU A 485 -28.08 5.61 8.78
CA LEU A 485 -29.43 6.18 8.90
C LEU A 485 -29.45 7.70 9.09
N LYS A 486 -28.42 8.26 9.74
CA LYS A 486 -28.42 9.67 10.16
C LYS A 486 -27.37 10.51 9.45
N LYS A 487 -26.09 10.15 9.60
CA LYS A 487 -24.95 10.81 8.96
C LYS A 487 -24.14 9.75 8.21
N PRO A 488 -24.63 9.30 7.04
CA PRO A 488 -23.89 8.34 6.25
C PRO A 488 -22.52 8.92 5.89
N SER A 489 -21.52 8.04 5.82
CA SER A 489 -20.17 8.37 5.38
C SER A 489 -19.70 7.37 4.32
N PRO A 490 -18.74 7.75 3.46
CA PRO A 490 -18.12 6.80 2.55
C PRO A 490 -17.53 5.57 3.25
N GLN A 491 -16.98 5.76 4.44
CA GLN A 491 -16.39 4.71 5.27
C GLN A 491 -17.41 3.67 5.73
N ASP A 492 -18.65 4.09 6.02
CA ASP A 492 -19.74 3.17 6.37
C ASP A 492 -20.08 2.23 5.21
N TYR A 493 -20.16 2.79 3.98
CA TYR A 493 -20.46 2.01 2.78
C TYR A 493 -19.32 1.03 2.44
N ALA A 494 -18.06 1.45 2.61
CA ALA A 494 -16.92 0.57 2.43
C ALA A 494 -16.87 -0.53 3.49
N GLY A 495 -17.08 -0.19 4.77
CA GLY A 495 -17.15 -1.15 5.87
C GLY A 495 -18.27 -2.17 5.69
N LEU A 496 -19.47 -1.71 5.29
CA LEU A 496 -20.61 -2.57 4.98
C LEU A 496 -20.33 -3.50 3.80
N SER A 497 -19.78 -2.96 2.70
CA SER A 497 -19.39 -3.74 1.53
C SER A 497 -18.39 -4.83 1.89
N GLN A 498 -17.32 -4.49 2.62
CA GLN A 498 -16.30 -5.44 3.07
C GLN A 498 -16.89 -6.53 3.97
N THR A 499 -17.82 -6.16 4.85
CA THR A 499 -18.52 -7.11 5.73
C THR A 499 -19.34 -8.11 4.91
N TYR A 500 -20.07 -7.64 3.88
CA TYR A 500 -20.80 -8.50 2.96
C TYR A 500 -19.90 -9.42 2.13
N LEU A 501 -18.74 -8.94 1.68
CA LEU A 501 -17.77 -9.79 0.97
C LEU A 501 -17.27 -10.93 1.87
N LYS A 502 -17.02 -10.66 3.15
CA LYS A 502 -16.61 -11.68 4.13
C LYS A 502 -17.71 -12.71 4.43
N THR A 503 -18.97 -12.38 4.18
CA THR A 503 -20.11 -13.31 4.31
C THR A 503 -20.58 -13.87 2.97
N GLU A 504 -19.75 -13.77 1.91
CA GLU A 504 -20.05 -14.26 0.56
C GLU A 504 -21.28 -13.61 -0.12
N LEU A 505 -21.73 -12.46 0.40
CA LEU A 505 -22.85 -11.68 -0.14
C LEU A 505 -22.38 -10.67 -1.20
N PHE A 506 -21.76 -11.17 -2.27
CA PHE A 506 -21.12 -10.34 -3.30
C PHE A 506 -22.07 -9.28 -3.90
N PHE A 507 -23.31 -9.64 -4.25
CA PHE A 507 -24.27 -8.69 -4.83
C PHE A 507 -24.69 -7.59 -3.85
N GLU A 508 -24.78 -7.89 -2.56
CA GLU A 508 -25.09 -6.88 -1.54
C GLU A 508 -23.90 -5.93 -1.32
N ALA A 509 -22.66 -6.43 -1.42
CA ALA A 509 -21.46 -5.59 -1.43
C ALA A 509 -21.47 -4.59 -2.60
N VAL A 510 -21.77 -5.07 -3.82
CA VAL A 510 -21.90 -4.21 -5.01
C VAL A 510 -23.02 -3.18 -4.83
N LYS A 511 -24.21 -3.58 -4.35
CA LYS A 511 -25.32 -2.66 -4.09
C LYS A 511 -24.97 -1.61 -3.03
N ALA A 512 -24.26 -2.00 -1.98
CA ALA A 512 -23.80 -1.08 -0.93
C ALA A 512 -22.87 -0.01 -1.52
N LEU A 513 -21.87 -0.40 -2.32
CA LEU A 513 -20.97 0.55 -2.98
C LEU A 513 -21.71 1.43 -4.00
N GLN A 514 -22.64 0.88 -4.78
CA GLN A 514 -23.47 1.67 -5.71
C GLN A 514 -24.29 2.75 -4.97
N ARG A 515 -24.91 2.39 -3.83
CA ARG A 515 -25.60 3.36 -2.97
C ARG A 515 -24.63 4.40 -2.41
N GLY A 516 -23.45 3.97 -1.99
CA GLY A 516 -22.38 4.85 -1.53
C GLY A 516 -21.93 5.84 -2.59
N ILE A 517 -21.72 5.43 -3.83
CA ILE A 517 -21.34 6.31 -4.94
C ILE A 517 -22.49 7.25 -5.33
N ARG A 518 -23.76 6.82 -5.23
CA ARG A 518 -24.90 7.73 -5.43
C ARG A 518 -24.96 8.82 -4.35
N ALA A 519 -24.67 8.46 -3.10
CA ALA A 519 -24.63 9.41 -1.99
C ALA A 519 -23.38 10.31 -2.02
N PHE A 520 -22.24 9.76 -2.44
CA PHE A 520 -20.94 10.41 -2.49
C PHE A 520 -20.34 10.27 -3.89
N PRO A 521 -20.87 11.01 -4.88
CA PRO A 521 -20.44 10.86 -6.27
C PRO A 521 -18.95 11.11 -6.46
N ASN A 522 -18.33 11.97 -5.66
CA ASN A 522 -16.92 12.34 -5.83
C ASN A 522 -15.93 11.47 -5.02
N CYS A 523 -16.37 10.41 -4.34
CA CYS A 523 -15.46 9.56 -3.57
C CYS A 523 -14.75 8.55 -4.48
N GLY A 524 -13.45 8.76 -4.73
CA GLY A 524 -12.62 7.87 -5.53
C GLY A 524 -12.40 6.49 -4.90
N GLU A 525 -12.37 6.41 -3.57
CA GLU A 525 -12.14 5.17 -2.82
C GLU A 525 -13.27 4.16 -3.04
N LEU A 526 -14.53 4.63 -2.96
CA LEU A 526 -15.70 3.79 -3.25
C LEU A 526 -15.76 3.34 -4.72
N ARG A 527 -15.38 4.24 -5.65
CA ARG A 527 -15.28 3.90 -7.08
C ARG A 527 -14.20 2.86 -7.34
N ASN A 528 -13.04 2.98 -6.69
CA ASN A 528 -11.98 1.97 -6.77
C ASN A 528 -12.49 0.62 -6.29
N ASN A 529 -13.15 0.57 -5.12
CA ASN A 529 -13.68 -0.67 -4.58
C ASN A 529 -14.74 -1.30 -5.49
N LEU A 530 -15.60 -0.49 -6.11
CA LEU A 530 -16.60 -1.01 -7.04
C LEU A 530 -15.93 -1.53 -8.32
N GLY A 531 -14.94 -0.81 -8.85
CA GLY A 531 -14.13 -1.26 -9.99
C GLY A 531 -13.37 -2.55 -9.69
N TYR A 532 -12.80 -2.67 -8.49
CA TYR A 532 -12.17 -3.87 -7.96
C TYR A 532 -13.13 -5.06 -7.92
N LEU A 533 -14.37 -4.88 -7.43
CA LEU A 533 -15.38 -5.94 -7.46
C LEU A 533 -15.80 -6.32 -8.88
N TYR A 534 -15.98 -5.36 -9.78
CA TYR A 534 -16.30 -5.68 -11.17
C TYR A 534 -15.15 -6.40 -11.88
N ALA A 535 -13.88 -6.06 -11.58
CA ALA A 535 -12.70 -6.72 -12.15
C ALA A 535 -12.58 -8.21 -11.77
N ARG A 536 -13.29 -8.67 -10.73
CA ARG A 536 -13.43 -10.09 -10.36
C ARG A 536 -14.52 -10.83 -11.15
N THR A 537 -15.30 -10.11 -11.96
CA THR A 537 -16.37 -10.66 -12.80
C THR A 537 -16.00 -10.51 -14.28
N SER A 538 -16.84 -11.04 -15.18
CA SER A 538 -16.62 -10.93 -16.63
C SER A 538 -16.96 -9.54 -17.23
N ILE A 539 -17.30 -8.55 -16.40
CA ILE A 539 -17.80 -7.24 -16.83
C ILE A 539 -16.65 -6.21 -16.92
N ALA A 540 -15.80 -6.38 -17.93
CA ALA A 540 -14.59 -5.58 -18.14
C ALA A 540 -14.86 -4.07 -18.28
N ASP A 541 -15.91 -3.67 -19.00
CA ASP A 541 -16.21 -2.25 -19.26
C ASP A 541 -16.54 -1.48 -17.97
N SER A 542 -17.30 -2.10 -17.07
CA SER A 542 -17.65 -1.50 -15.77
C SER A 542 -16.42 -1.40 -14.87
N ALA A 543 -15.59 -2.45 -14.84
CA ALA A 543 -14.34 -2.44 -14.09
C ALA A 543 -13.43 -1.29 -14.56
N TYR A 544 -13.20 -1.18 -15.87
CA TYR A 544 -12.42 -0.10 -16.47
C TYR A 544 -13.00 1.28 -16.13
N TYR A 545 -14.30 1.48 -16.34
CA TYR A 545 -14.96 2.77 -16.07
C TYR A 545 -14.76 3.24 -14.62
N TYR A 546 -15.04 2.37 -13.64
CA TYR A 546 -14.95 2.73 -12.23
C TYR A 546 -13.51 2.89 -11.75
N LEU A 547 -12.58 2.02 -12.18
CA LEU A 547 -11.15 2.16 -11.86
C LEU A 547 -10.58 3.46 -12.46
N LYS A 548 -10.86 3.73 -13.75
CA LYS A 548 -10.41 4.96 -14.41
C LYS A 548 -11.02 6.21 -13.79
N SER A 549 -12.27 6.14 -13.37
CA SER A 549 -12.93 7.24 -12.65
C SER A 549 -12.31 7.48 -11.27
N ALA A 550 -11.87 6.42 -10.59
CA ALA A 550 -11.23 6.51 -9.29
C ALA A 550 -9.86 7.21 -9.35
N THR A 551 -9.07 7.04 -10.43
CA THR A 551 -7.76 7.70 -10.56
C THR A 551 -7.85 9.24 -10.54
N ALA A 552 -9.00 9.80 -10.89
CA ALA A 552 -9.20 11.26 -10.90
C ALA A 552 -9.76 11.82 -9.58
N ASN A 553 -10.23 10.98 -8.66
CA ASN A 553 -11.03 11.42 -7.49
C ASN A 553 -10.57 10.82 -6.15
N ALA A 554 -9.66 9.85 -6.14
CA ALA A 554 -9.16 9.26 -4.89
C ALA A 554 -8.05 10.14 -4.29
N ASP A 555 -8.00 10.23 -2.96
CA ASP A 555 -6.93 10.96 -2.28
C ASP A 555 -5.56 10.29 -2.50
N ARG A 556 -5.54 8.95 -2.58
CA ARG A 556 -4.37 8.14 -2.96
C ARG A 556 -4.55 7.58 -4.36
N THR A 557 -4.04 8.29 -5.37
CA THR A 557 -4.19 7.92 -6.80
C THR A 557 -3.40 6.68 -7.21
N ASP A 558 -2.30 6.37 -6.50
CA ASP A 558 -1.44 5.22 -6.84
C ASP A 558 -2.18 3.87 -6.78
N VAL A 559 -3.16 3.75 -5.87
CA VAL A 559 -3.96 2.51 -5.66
C VAL A 559 -4.86 2.22 -6.87
N PRO A 560 -5.78 3.11 -7.29
CA PRO A 560 -6.60 2.87 -8.48
C PRO A 560 -5.78 2.80 -9.76
N GLU A 561 -4.65 3.51 -9.86
CA GLU A 561 -3.74 3.38 -11.02
C GLU A 561 -3.07 2.00 -11.07
N SER A 562 -2.57 1.51 -9.93
CA SER A 562 -2.04 0.15 -9.80
C SER A 562 -3.09 -0.89 -10.19
N ASN A 563 -4.33 -0.75 -9.70
CA ASN A 563 -5.44 -1.64 -10.05
C ASN A 563 -5.77 -1.62 -11.54
N LEU A 564 -5.67 -0.46 -12.18
CA LEU A 564 -5.92 -0.33 -13.60
C LEU A 564 -4.88 -1.12 -14.41
N LEU A 565 -3.60 -1.11 -14.00
CA LEU A 565 -2.56 -1.94 -14.59
C LEU A 565 -2.80 -3.45 -14.36
N ALA A 566 -3.18 -3.84 -13.14
CA ALA A 566 -3.57 -5.23 -12.87
C ALA A 566 -4.75 -5.67 -13.74
N PHE A 567 -5.74 -4.80 -13.91
CA PHE A 567 -6.90 -5.06 -14.77
C PHE A 567 -6.47 -5.30 -16.23
N TYR A 568 -5.58 -4.48 -16.77
CA TYR A 568 -5.05 -4.69 -18.13
C TYR A 568 -4.27 -6.00 -18.26
N ALA A 569 -3.40 -6.31 -17.30
CA ALA A 569 -2.62 -7.55 -17.31
C ALA A 569 -3.52 -8.80 -17.24
N ARG A 570 -4.63 -8.71 -16.53
CA ARG A 570 -5.63 -9.78 -16.37
C ARG A 570 -6.58 -9.94 -17.56
N ASN A 571 -6.67 -8.94 -18.44
CA ASN A 571 -7.62 -8.93 -19.55
C ASN A 571 -6.90 -8.70 -20.89
N PRO A 572 -6.20 -9.71 -21.45
CA PRO A 572 -5.45 -9.59 -22.70
C PRO A 572 -6.29 -9.10 -23.88
N ASN A 573 -7.59 -9.41 -23.92
CA ASN A 573 -8.51 -8.93 -24.95
C ASN A 573 -8.64 -7.40 -24.97
N VAL A 574 -8.53 -6.75 -23.80
CA VAL A 574 -8.53 -5.28 -23.68
C VAL A 574 -7.25 -4.71 -24.28
N LEU A 575 -6.11 -5.36 -24.05
CA LEU A 575 -4.82 -4.98 -24.65
C LEU A 575 -4.79 -5.21 -26.16
N ALA A 576 -5.46 -6.26 -26.64
CA ALA A 576 -5.60 -6.52 -28.07
C ALA A 576 -6.44 -5.43 -28.77
N ALA A 577 -7.43 -4.87 -28.08
CA ALA A 577 -8.26 -3.77 -28.60
C ALA A 577 -7.50 -2.43 -28.60
N ASP A 578 -6.68 -2.17 -27.58
CA ASP A 578 -5.83 -0.97 -27.51
C ASP A 578 -4.45 -1.30 -26.92
N SER A 579 -3.47 -1.49 -27.81
CA SER A 579 -2.09 -1.80 -27.42
C SER A 579 -1.37 -0.62 -26.76
N THR A 580 -1.89 0.60 -26.85
CA THR A 580 -1.26 1.78 -26.22
C THR A 580 -1.36 1.73 -24.69
N LEU A 581 -2.34 1.01 -24.15
CA LEU A 581 -2.51 0.80 -22.71
C LEU A 581 -1.30 0.12 -22.06
N ALA A 582 -0.60 -0.76 -22.79
CA ALA A 582 0.64 -1.38 -22.33
C ALA A 582 1.77 -0.37 -22.08
N ARG A 583 1.70 0.82 -22.69
CA ARG A 583 2.67 1.92 -22.54
C ARG A 583 2.18 3.03 -21.59
N SER A 584 1.02 2.83 -20.94
CA SER A 584 0.46 3.80 -19.99
C SER A 584 1.15 3.79 -18.62
N ALA A 585 2.07 2.84 -18.38
CA ALA A 585 2.82 2.76 -17.15
C ALA A 585 3.81 3.94 -17.03
N ILE A 586 3.73 4.63 -15.90
CA ILE A 586 4.58 5.75 -15.48
C ILE A 586 5.57 5.22 -14.43
N GLU A 587 6.71 5.88 -14.27
CA GLU A 587 7.63 5.55 -13.19
C GLU A 587 7.00 5.89 -11.83
N SER A 588 6.75 4.86 -11.01
CA SER A 588 6.21 5.00 -9.66
C SER A 588 7.06 4.23 -8.66
N SER A 589 7.15 4.77 -7.43
CA SER A 589 7.80 4.10 -6.29
C SER A 589 6.86 3.16 -5.54
N TYR A 590 5.55 3.18 -5.86
CA TYR A 590 4.55 2.36 -5.19
C TYR A 590 4.70 0.89 -5.56
N GLU A 591 4.83 0.01 -4.56
CA GLU A 591 5.26 -1.37 -4.80
C GLU A 591 4.25 -2.18 -5.63
N SER A 592 2.96 -2.05 -5.33
CA SER A 592 1.89 -2.72 -6.10
C SER A 592 1.80 -2.19 -7.54
N TYR A 593 2.13 -0.91 -7.76
CA TYR A 593 2.23 -0.36 -9.12
C TYR A 593 3.38 -0.99 -9.88
N GLN A 594 4.57 -1.07 -9.27
CA GLN A 594 5.73 -1.70 -9.89
C GLN A 594 5.45 -3.17 -10.25
N ALA A 595 4.82 -3.91 -9.33
CA ALA A 595 4.40 -5.29 -9.58
C ALA A 595 3.52 -5.41 -10.82
N ASN A 596 2.47 -4.59 -10.91
CA ASN A 596 1.50 -4.65 -12.00
C ASN A 596 2.06 -4.13 -13.32
N ALA A 597 2.94 -3.13 -13.30
CA ALA A 597 3.64 -2.67 -14.48
C ALA A 597 4.53 -3.77 -15.07
N LEU A 598 5.26 -4.50 -14.22
CA LEU A 598 6.07 -5.65 -14.66
C LEU A 598 5.20 -6.81 -15.16
N ALA A 599 4.10 -7.13 -14.46
CA ALA A 599 3.16 -8.15 -14.91
C ALA A 599 2.56 -7.83 -16.29
N LEU A 600 2.08 -6.59 -16.47
CA LEU A 600 1.55 -6.10 -17.73
C LEU A 600 2.58 -6.17 -18.85
N ARG A 601 3.84 -5.84 -18.54
CA ARG A 601 4.94 -5.92 -19.50
C ARG A 601 5.20 -7.35 -19.98
N ILE A 602 5.14 -8.34 -19.08
CA ILE A 602 5.28 -9.75 -19.44
C ILE A 602 4.15 -10.15 -20.40
N VAL A 603 2.90 -9.82 -20.04
CA VAL A 603 1.71 -10.20 -20.83
C VAL A 603 1.68 -9.51 -22.19
N ALA A 604 2.10 -8.24 -22.27
CA ALA A 604 2.09 -7.50 -23.52
C ALA A 604 3.21 -7.92 -24.49
N ALA A 605 4.30 -8.53 -24.00
CA ALA A 605 5.43 -9.05 -24.78
C ALA A 605 6.07 -8.08 -25.80
N GLN A 606 5.93 -6.77 -25.61
CA GLN A 606 6.42 -5.74 -26.57
C GLN A 606 7.72 -5.05 -26.14
N ASP A 607 8.10 -5.13 -24.86
CA ASP A 607 9.22 -4.38 -24.29
C ASP A 607 10.34 -5.32 -23.81
N THR A 608 11.50 -5.23 -24.45
CA THR A 608 12.72 -6.02 -24.18
C THR A 608 13.80 -5.23 -23.44
N THR A 609 13.50 -4.02 -22.93
CA THR A 609 14.46 -3.20 -22.17
C THR A 609 14.87 -3.86 -20.84
N GLN A 610 15.97 -3.45 -20.21
CA GLN A 610 16.28 -3.99 -18.87
C GLN A 610 15.37 -3.34 -17.81
N PRO A 611 14.66 -4.11 -16.97
CA PRO A 611 13.86 -3.53 -15.90
C PRO A 611 14.77 -2.89 -14.84
N LYS A 612 14.31 -1.78 -14.25
CA LYS A 612 14.98 -1.17 -13.09
C LYS A 612 14.79 -2.05 -11.85
N LEU A 613 15.83 -2.14 -11.02
CA LEU A 613 15.74 -2.85 -9.74
C LEU A 613 14.68 -2.18 -8.83
N PRO A 614 13.84 -2.94 -8.11
CA PRO A 614 12.87 -2.36 -7.19
C PRO A 614 13.52 -1.42 -6.17
N THR A 615 13.01 -0.19 -6.07
CA THR A 615 13.63 0.89 -5.28
C THR A 615 13.67 0.63 -3.79
N TRP A 616 12.75 -0.20 -3.28
CA TRP A 616 12.67 -0.55 -1.87
C TRP A 616 13.68 -1.63 -1.46
N LEU A 617 14.33 -2.31 -2.42
CA LEU A 617 15.24 -3.42 -2.14
C LEU A 617 16.56 -2.90 -1.53
N SER A 618 16.67 -3.01 -0.20
CA SER A 618 17.86 -2.64 0.58
C SER A 618 18.22 -3.73 1.59
N ASP A 619 19.44 -3.70 2.13
CA ASP A 619 19.90 -4.67 3.15
C ASP A 619 19.02 -4.68 4.42
N GLU A 620 18.37 -3.56 4.75
CA GLU A 620 17.43 -3.47 5.87
C GLU A 620 16.06 -4.05 5.50
N ALA A 621 15.56 -3.76 4.30
CA ALA A 621 14.29 -4.29 3.81
C ALA A 621 14.29 -5.82 3.71
N ILE A 622 15.43 -6.43 3.36
CA ILE A 622 15.58 -7.89 3.29
C ILE A 622 15.39 -8.60 4.65
N LYS A 623 15.58 -7.87 5.76
CA LYS A 623 15.36 -8.42 7.11
C LYS A 623 13.90 -8.40 7.53
N GLN A 624 13.05 -7.61 6.86
CA GLN A 624 11.63 -7.49 7.15
C GLN A 624 10.83 -8.50 6.33
N GLY A 625 9.60 -8.81 6.77
CA GLY A 625 8.65 -9.58 5.96
C GLY A 625 8.20 -8.79 4.72
N LEU A 626 7.99 -9.48 3.61
CA LEU A 626 7.53 -8.91 2.36
C LEU A 626 6.03 -8.61 2.44
N SER A 627 5.65 -7.40 2.04
CA SER A 627 4.26 -7.12 1.67
C SER A 627 3.93 -7.77 0.33
N VAL A 628 2.64 -7.96 0.05
CA VAL A 628 2.14 -8.51 -1.23
C VAL A 628 2.72 -7.75 -2.43
N GLY A 629 2.71 -6.42 -2.39
CA GLY A 629 3.28 -5.57 -3.43
C GLY A 629 4.80 -5.76 -3.61
N ARG A 630 5.55 -5.84 -2.51
CA ARG A 630 7.01 -6.06 -2.54
C ARG A 630 7.34 -7.43 -3.13
N PHE A 631 6.69 -8.49 -2.63
CA PHE A 631 6.85 -9.83 -3.16
C PHE A 631 6.57 -9.88 -4.67
N ALA A 632 5.39 -9.43 -5.11
CA ALA A 632 4.99 -9.48 -6.50
C ALA A 632 5.92 -8.66 -7.41
N SER A 633 6.36 -7.48 -6.95
CA SER A 633 7.32 -6.65 -7.71
C SER A 633 8.67 -7.34 -7.90
N LEU A 634 9.21 -7.98 -6.86
CA LEU A 634 10.50 -8.66 -6.92
C LEU A 634 10.41 -9.95 -7.74
N TYR A 635 9.35 -10.73 -7.55
CA TYR A 635 9.11 -11.96 -8.30
C TYR A 635 8.97 -11.67 -9.80
N ASN A 636 8.10 -10.73 -10.19
CA ASN A 636 7.94 -10.34 -11.59
C ASN A 636 9.23 -9.73 -12.17
N TYR A 637 10.01 -9.01 -11.36
CA TYR A 637 11.30 -8.48 -11.78
C TYR A 637 12.27 -9.60 -12.20
N ALA A 638 12.35 -10.71 -11.45
CA ALA A 638 13.20 -11.84 -11.81
C ALA A 638 12.81 -12.48 -13.15
N LEU A 639 11.50 -12.52 -13.46
CA LEU A 639 11.01 -13.10 -14.70
C LEU A 639 11.31 -12.21 -15.93
N VAL A 640 11.28 -10.88 -15.77
CA VAL A 640 11.57 -9.93 -16.87
C VAL A 640 13.07 -9.69 -17.04
N ASN A 641 13.85 -9.83 -15.97
CA ASN A 641 15.27 -9.50 -15.98
C ASN A 641 16.11 -10.53 -16.73
N GLN A 642 16.55 -10.17 -17.93
CA GLN A 642 17.39 -11.03 -18.77
C GLN A 642 18.88 -11.00 -18.40
N ARG A 643 19.32 -10.09 -17.52
CA ARG A 643 20.72 -9.97 -17.08
C ARG A 643 20.80 -9.69 -15.58
N PRO A 644 20.36 -10.64 -14.75
CA PRO A 644 20.41 -10.43 -13.32
C PRO A 644 21.86 -10.40 -12.82
N ASP A 645 22.11 -9.56 -11.82
CA ASP A 645 23.37 -9.54 -11.09
C ASP A 645 23.32 -10.53 -9.91
N SER A 646 24.49 -10.97 -9.46
CA SER A 646 24.68 -11.83 -8.30
C SER A 646 24.08 -11.27 -7.01
N THR A 647 23.89 -9.95 -6.94
CA THR A 647 23.23 -9.24 -5.83
C THR A 647 21.76 -9.65 -5.68
N VAL A 648 21.04 -9.80 -6.79
CA VAL A 648 19.62 -10.20 -6.82
C VAL A 648 19.45 -11.65 -6.36
N ALA A 649 20.28 -12.56 -6.85
CA ALA A 649 20.25 -13.97 -6.43
C ALA A 649 20.53 -14.13 -4.92
N LYS A 650 21.48 -13.34 -4.38
CA LYS A 650 21.75 -13.28 -2.93
C LYS A 650 20.57 -12.71 -2.14
N ALA A 651 19.88 -11.71 -2.68
CA ALA A 651 18.68 -11.15 -2.05
C ALA A 651 17.56 -12.18 -1.96
N PHE A 652 17.29 -12.92 -3.04
CA PHE A 652 16.30 -14.00 -3.04
C PHE A 652 16.62 -15.07 -2.00
N LYS A 653 17.88 -15.51 -1.91
CA LYS A 653 18.30 -16.49 -0.92
C LYS A 653 18.00 -16.03 0.52
N LYS A 654 18.38 -14.80 0.86
CA LYS A 654 18.11 -14.24 2.20
C LYS A 654 16.61 -14.11 2.48
N LEU A 655 15.82 -13.71 1.48
CA LEU A 655 14.37 -13.54 1.61
C LEU A 655 13.63 -14.87 1.75
N SER A 656 14.05 -15.92 1.03
CA SER A 656 13.45 -17.26 1.11
C SER A 656 13.75 -17.96 2.45
N GLU A 657 14.88 -17.61 3.07
CA GLU A 657 15.29 -18.13 4.40
C GLU A 657 14.62 -17.36 5.56
N ASN A 658 13.92 -16.25 5.30
CA ASN A 658 13.27 -15.44 6.33
C ASN A 658 11.92 -16.06 6.74
N PRO A 659 11.70 -16.41 8.03
CA PRO A 659 10.44 -16.98 8.50
C PRO A 659 9.21 -16.10 8.24
N ALA A 660 9.38 -14.77 8.14
CA ALA A 660 8.28 -13.85 7.84
C ALA A 660 7.74 -13.99 6.41
N ASN A 661 8.47 -14.68 5.52
CA ASN A 661 8.12 -14.87 4.11
C ASN A 661 7.74 -16.33 3.80
N GLN A 662 7.38 -17.12 4.81
CA GLN A 662 7.09 -18.54 4.64
C GLN A 662 6.03 -18.81 3.56
N ASP A 663 5.02 -17.95 3.45
CA ASP A 663 3.95 -18.04 2.44
C ASP A 663 4.44 -17.82 1.00
N PHE A 664 5.65 -17.27 0.82
CA PHE A 664 6.24 -16.92 -0.48
C PHE A 664 7.48 -17.75 -0.81
N THR A 665 7.90 -18.67 0.05
CA THR A 665 9.22 -19.34 -0.06
C THR A 665 9.42 -20.03 -1.40
N ASP A 666 8.45 -20.83 -1.86
CA ASP A 666 8.61 -21.61 -3.10
C ASP A 666 8.68 -20.73 -4.35
N ASP A 667 7.87 -19.67 -4.38
CA ASP A 667 7.92 -18.68 -5.47
C ASP A 667 9.23 -17.88 -5.45
N LEU A 668 9.77 -17.54 -4.27
CA LEU A 668 11.08 -16.90 -4.15
C LEU A 668 12.21 -17.83 -4.62
N LEU A 669 12.12 -19.13 -4.34
CA LEU A 669 13.05 -20.13 -4.84
C LEU A 669 12.95 -20.29 -6.36
N LEU A 670 11.74 -20.27 -6.94
CA LEU A 670 11.56 -20.28 -8.39
C LEU A 670 12.16 -19.03 -9.04
N ALA A 671 11.85 -17.85 -8.51
CA ALA A 671 12.41 -16.59 -9.01
C ALA A 671 13.94 -16.58 -8.93
N ARG A 672 14.51 -17.15 -7.87
CA ARG A 672 15.96 -17.38 -7.77
C ARG A 672 16.46 -18.34 -8.83
N ALA A 673 15.79 -19.48 -9.05
CA ALA A 673 16.18 -20.45 -10.06
C ALA A 673 16.21 -19.83 -11.46
N VAL A 674 15.22 -18.98 -11.80
CA VAL A 674 15.19 -18.20 -13.05
C VAL A 674 16.37 -17.23 -13.14
N ALA A 675 16.68 -16.51 -12.06
CA ALA A 675 17.82 -15.59 -12.01
C ALA A 675 19.18 -16.31 -12.13
N GLU A 676 19.33 -17.47 -11.49
CA GLU A 676 20.56 -18.29 -11.58
C GLU A 676 20.70 -18.90 -12.98
N TYR A 677 19.59 -19.35 -13.59
CA TYR A 677 19.59 -19.89 -14.96
C TYR A 677 20.00 -18.85 -15.99
N THR A 678 19.42 -17.64 -15.91
CA THR A 678 19.75 -16.52 -16.80
C THR A 678 21.18 -15.98 -16.59
N GLN A 679 21.78 -16.18 -15.41
CA GLN A 679 23.21 -15.92 -15.13
C GLN A 679 24.16 -17.04 -15.59
N HIS A 680 23.66 -18.08 -16.25
CA HIS A 680 24.40 -19.29 -16.63
C HIS A 680 24.93 -20.12 -15.45
N ASN A 681 24.39 -19.91 -14.23
CA ASN A 681 24.65 -20.76 -13.08
C ASN A 681 23.69 -21.96 -13.06
N HIS A 682 23.73 -22.76 -14.14
CA HIS A 682 22.75 -23.82 -14.40
C HIS A 682 22.74 -24.90 -13.30
N SER A 683 23.87 -25.18 -12.64
CA SER A 683 23.93 -26.17 -11.55
C SER A 683 23.08 -25.75 -10.35
N ALA A 684 23.18 -24.48 -9.93
CA ALA A 684 22.35 -23.93 -8.87
C ALA A 684 20.87 -23.87 -9.28
N ALA A 685 20.59 -23.46 -10.52
CA ALA A 685 19.23 -23.40 -11.03
C ALA A 685 18.56 -24.79 -11.02
N PHE A 686 19.20 -25.83 -11.58
CA PHE A 686 18.64 -27.18 -11.58
C PHE A 686 18.53 -27.78 -10.17
N GLY A 687 19.48 -27.50 -9.28
CA GLY A 687 19.38 -27.90 -7.88
C GLY A 687 18.16 -27.31 -7.16
N LEU A 688 17.89 -26.02 -7.37
CA LEU A 688 16.70 -25.34 -6.85
C LEU A 688 15.41 -25.90 -7.44
N MET A 689 15.38 -26.17 -8.75
CA MET A 689 14.22 -26.77 -9.40
C MET A 689 13.95 -28.20 -8.92
N GLY A 690 15.00 -28.98 -8.63
CA GLY A 690 14.86 -30.31 -8.02
C GLY A 690 14.27 -30.24 -6.62
N GLN A 691 14.78 -29.32 -5.78
CA GLN A 691 14.24 -29.05 -4.45
C GLN A 691 12.75 -28.68 -4.51
N LEU A 692 12.37 -27.77 -5.41
CA LEU A 692 10.98 -27.36 -5.61
C LEU A 692 10.10 -28.52 -6.08
N ALA A 693 10.58 -29.32 -7.04
CA ALA A 693 9.85 -30.46 -7.58
C ALA A 693 9.58 -31.56 -6.54
N GLU A 694 10.50 -31.77 -5.60
CA GLU A 694 10.38 -32.76 -4.53
C GLU A 694 9.62 -32.24 -3.31
N GLY A 695 9.74 -30.94 -3.01
CA GLY A 695 9.13 -30.32 -1.83
C GLY A 695 7.65 -29.93 -1.97
N ASP A 696 7.18 -29.67 -3.20
CA ASP A 696 5.79 -29.25 -3.48
C ASP A 696 5.03 -30.33 -4.27
N GLU A 697 4.12 -31.04 -3.61
CA GLU A 697 3.30 -32.08 -4.24
C GLU A 697 2.33 -31.52 -5.30
N GLN A 698 1.86 -30.29 -5.13
CA GLN A 698 0.84 -29.68 -6.00
C GLN A 698 1.47 -29.10 -7.27
N ASN A 699 2.56 -28.35 -7.14
CA ASN A 699 3.22 -27.69 -8.28
C ASN A 699 4.47 -28.43 -8.78
N GLY A 700 4.85 -29.54 -8.14
CA GLY A 700 6.05 -30.30 -8.50
C GLY A 700 6.12 -30.70 -9.96
N ALA A 701 4.98 -31.05 -10.58
CA ALA A 701 4.92 -31.37 -12.01
C ALA A 701 5.27 -30.16 -12.89
N ALA A 702 4.79 -28.96 -12.54
CA ALA A 702 5.08 -27.74 -13.28
C ALA A 702 6.58 -27.38 -13.20
N TYR A 703 7.18 -27.52 -12.01
CA TYR A 703 8.63 -27.31 -11.82
C TYR A 703 9.47 -28.29 -12.64
N ARG A 704 9.07 -29.57 -12.69
CA ARG A 704 9.73 -30.58 -13.57
C ARG A 704 9.60 -30.22 -15.04
N SER A 705 8.45 -29.73 -15.49
CA SER A 705 8.27 -29.30 -16.88
C SER A 705 9.19 -28.13 -17.26
N ILE A 706 9.32 -27.13 -16.38
CA ILE A 706 10.27 -26.01 -16.57
C ILE A 706 11.71 -26.53 -16.64
N ALA A 707 12.11 -27.36 -15.67
CA ALA A 707 13.46 -27.93 -15.62
C ALA A 707 13.75 -28.80 -16.86
N GLY A 708 12.80 -29.60 -17.31
CA GLY A 708 12.92 -30.42 -18.52
C GLY A 708 13.10 -29.58 -19.78
N LEU A 709 12.37 -28.47 -19.91
CA LEU A 709 12.52 -27.53 -21.04
C LEU A 709 13.88 -26.82 -21.01
N TRP A 710 14.36 -26.40 -19.84
CA TRP A 710 15.71 -25.86 -19.69
C TRP A 710 16.78 -26.91 -20.02
N LEU A 711 16.61 -28.16 -19.61
CA LEU A 711 17.54 -29.24 -20.00
C LEU A 711 17.53 -29.47 -21.52
N LEU A 712 16.36 -29.41 -22.17
CA LEU A 712 16.26 -29.45 -23.64
C LEU A 712 17.01 -28.29 -24.30
N GLU A 713 16.86 -27.07 -23.80
CA GLU A 713 17.56 -25.88 -24.30
C GLU A 713 19.09 -26.03 -24.20
N GLN A 714 19.57 -26.64 -23.10
CA GLN A 714 21.00 -26.91 -22.89
C GLN A 714 21.55 -28.12 -23.68
N GLY A 715 20.70 -28.81 -24.45
CA GLY A 715 21.07 -30.00 -25.22
C GLY A 715 21.21 -31.29 -24.39
N LEU A 716 20.70 -31.29 -23.15
CA LEU A 716 20.76 -32.42 -22.22
C LEU A 716 19.53 -33.33 -22.40
N TYR A 717 19.40 -33.91 -23.60
CA TYR A 717 18.17 -34.55 -24.05
C TYR A 717 17.74 -35.78 -23.22
N GLN A 718 18.65 -36.68 -22.87
CA GLN A 718 18.31 -37.85 -22.05
C GLN A 718 17.80 -37.45 -20.67
N LYS A 719 18.53 -36.55 -19.97
CA LYS A 719 18.11 -36.07 -18.64
C LYS A 719 16.80 -35.30 -18.72
N ALA A 720 16.58 -34.52 -19.78
CA ALA A 720 15.29 -33.88 -20.01
C ALA A 720 14.16 -34.91 -20.11
N ALA A 721 14.38 -36.00 -20.87
CA ALA A 721 13.41 -37.08 -21.02
C ALA A 721 13.10 -37.80 -19.70
N ASP A 722 14.10 -37.98 -18.83
CA ASP A 722 13.91 -38.53 -17.49
C ASP A 722 13.05 -37.62 -16.63
N ILE A 723 13.35 -36.32 -16.62
CA ILE A 723 12.61 -35.32 -15.84
C ILE A 723 11.14 -35.22 -16.29
N PHE A 724 10.88 -35.17 -17.60
CA PHE A 724 9.51 -35.22 -18.12
C PHE A 724 8.81 -36.55 -17.80
N GLY A 725 9.55 -37.63 -17.60
CA GLY A 725 9.02 -38.96 -17.30
C GLY A 725 8.34 -39.09 -15.95
N TYR A 726 8.61 -38.17 -15.01
CA TYR A 726 7.89 -38.10 -13.73
C TYR A 726 6.47 -37.53 -13.87
N ASN A 727 6.19 -36.84 -14.97
CA ASN A 727 4.89 -36.25 -15.23
C ASN A 727 4.04 -37.17 -16.13
N ALA A 728 2.72 -37.17 -15.91
CA ALA A 728 1.78 -38.01 -16.65
C ALA A 728 0.93 -37.23 -17.67
N ASP A 729 1.05 -35.89 -17.72
CA ASP A 729 0.28 -35.05 -18.64
C ASP A 729 0.79 -35.18 -20.09
N THR A 730 -0.12 -34.98 -21.04
CA THR A 730 0.16 -35.15 -22.48
C THR A 730 1.26 -34.21 -22.97
N THR A 731 1.38 -33.00 -22.42
CA THR A 731 2.38 -32.02 -22.82
C THR A 731 3.78 -32.44 -22.40
N SER A 732 3.96 -32.92 -21.16
CA SER A 732 5.22 -33.51 -20.71
C SER A 732 5.58 -34.77 -21.51
N ILE A 733 4.61 -35.62 -21.84
CA ILE A 733 4.83 -36.82 -22.69
C ILE A 733 5.30 -36.41 -24.09
N TYR A 734 4.72 -35.36 -24.67
CA TYR A 734 5.14 -34.80 -25.96
C TYR A 734 6.60 -34.30 -25.91
N TYR A 735 6.96 -33.50 -24.91
CA TYR A 735 8.34 -33.03 -24.75
C TYR A 735 9.31 -34.17 -24.45
N ARG A 736 8.89 -35.20 -23.73
CA ARG A 736 9.66 -36.44 -23.53
C ARG A 736 9.91 -37.17 -24.83
N ALA A 737 8.90 -37.27 -25.70
CA ALA A 737 9.03 -37.88 -27.02
C ALA A 737 10.04 -37.12 -27.89
N ILE A 738 9.96 -35.78 -27.89
CA ILE A 738 10.94 -34.91 -28.57
C ILE A 738 12.35 -35.12 -28.00
N ALA A 739 12.49 -35.17 -26.68
CA ALA A 739 13.78 -35.34 -26.01
C ALA A 739 14.46 -36.65 -26.43
N PHE A 740 13.76 -37.78 -26.41
CA PHE A 740 14.30 -39.05 -26.91
C PHE A 740 14.57 -39.04 -28.42
N THR A 741 13.73 -38.39 -29.23
CA THR A 741 13.99 -38.21 -30.66
C THR A 741 15.28 -37.42 -30.91
N LYS A 742 15.53 -36.34 -30.15
CA LYS A 742 16.77 -35.56 -30.22
C LYS A 742 17.98 -36.31 -29.68
N ALA A 743 17.78 -37.23 -28.74
CA ALA A 743 18.80 -38.16 -28.25
C ALA A 743 19.09 -39.32 -29.23
N ASN A 744 18.43 -39.37 -30.39
CA ASN A 744 18.53 -40.45 -31.39
C ASN A 744 18.01 -41.82 -30.89
N GLU A 745 17.08 -41.82 -29.94
CA GLU A 745 16.46 -43.02 -29.36
C GLU A 745 15.03 -43.23 -29.89
N LEU A 746 14.90 -43.33 -31.23
CA LEU A 746 13.62 -43.38 -31.92
C LEU A 746 12.70 -44.53 -31.46
N VAL A 747 13.28 -45.68 -31.12
CA VAL A 747 12.49 -46.86 -30.66
C VAL A 747 11.79 -46.58 -29.34
N ILE A 748 12.47 -45.90 -28.40
CA ILE A 748 11.91 -45.54 -27.09
C ILE A 748 10.87 -44.43 -27.27
N ALA A 749 11.14 -43.47 -28.16
CA ALA A 749 10.25 -42.35 -28.44
C ALA A 749 8.90 -42.78 -29.04
N GLN A 750 8.81 -43.91 -29.75
CA GLN A 750 7.63 -44.31 -30.53
C GLN A 750 6.33 -44.35 -29.71
N ARG A 751 6.35 -45.07 -28.58
CA ARG A 751 5.17 -45.19 -27.71
C ARG A 751 4.74 -43.84 -27.12
N LEU A 752 5.69 -42.95 -26.87
CA LEU A 752 5.43 -41.62 -26.34
C LEU A 752 4.78 -40.74 -27.40
N TRP A 753 5.28 -40.78 -28.65
CA TRP A 753 4.65 -40.12 -29.79
C TRP A 753 3.24 -40.62 -30.06
N GLU A 754 2.98 -41.93 -29.96
CA GLU A 754 1.63 -42.51 -30.07
C GLU A 754 0.68 -41.97 -28.99
N THR A 755 1.20 -41.75 -27.78
CA THR A 755 0.41 -41.23 -26.66
C THR A 755 0.13 -39.74 -26.82
N ALA A 756 1.16 -38.95 -27.17
CA ALA A 756 1.05 -37.50 -27.39
C ALA A 756 0.14 -37.14 -28.57
N ALA A 757 0.14 -37.96 -29.62
CA ALA A 757 -0.63 -37.70 -30.84
C ALA A 757 -2.15 -37.81 -30.68
N LYS A 758 -2.66 -38.51 -29.65
CA LYS A 758 -4.09 -38.88 -29.54
C LYS A 758 -5.08 -37.71 -29.71
N ASN A 759 -4.71 -36.52 -29.25
CA ASN A 759 -5.58 -35.34 -29.24
C ASN A 759 -5.03 -34.14 -30.03
N ASP A 760 -3.92 -34.31 -30.76
CA ASP A 760 -3.28 -33.22 -31.51
C ASP A 760 -2.93 -33.68 -32.94
N GLN A 761 -3.58 -33.04 -33.92
CA GLN A 761 -3.43 -33.38 -35.33
C GLN A 761 -2.03 -33.02 -35.88
N ALA A 762 -1.40 -31.95 -35.38
CA ALA A 762 -0.04 -31.58 -35.77
C ALA A 762 0.97 -32.60 -35.23
N VAL A 763 0.81 -33.01 -33.97
CA VAL A 763 1.64 -34.07 -33.36
C VAL A 763 1.42 -35.40 -34.08
N THR A 764 0.18 -35.72 -34.47
CA THR A 764 -0.14 -36.91 -35.28
C THR A 764 0.60 -36.88 -36.62
N ALA A 765 0.59 -35.75 -37.32
CA ALA A 765 1.29 -35.59 -38.59
C ALA A 765 2.81 -35.82 -38.45
N LEU A 766 3.44 -35.23 -37.42
CA LEU A 766 4.87 -35.41 -37.15
C LEU A 766 5.19 -36.88 -36.81
N LYS A 767 4.37 -37.54 -35.99
CA LYS A 767 4.50 -38.96 -35.64
C LYS A 767 4.42 -39.85 -36.89
N GLN A 768 3.41 -39.67 -37.73
CA GLN A 768 3.20 -40.50 -38.93
C GLN A 768 4.37 -40.40 -39.90
N VAL A 769 4.92 -39.20 -40.06
CA VAL A 769 6.09 -38.95 -40.89
C VAL A 769 7.34 -39.56 -40.26
N LEU A 770 7.57 -39.32 -38.96
CA LEU A 770 8.74 -39.82 -38.24
C LEU A 770 8.80 -41.36 -38.28
N TYR A 771 7.68 -42.08 -38.20
CA TYR A 771 7.64 -43.55 -38.27
C TYR A 771 7.24 -44.11 -39.63
N GLN A 772 7.36 -43.31 -40.70
CA GLN A 772 7.18 -43.74 -42.10
C GLN A 772 5.79 -44.35 -42.42
N GLU A 773 4.76 -43.99 -41.65
CA GLU A 773 3.36 -44.37 -41.93
C GLU A 773 2.81 -43.64 -43.16
N ARG A 774 3.36 -42.44 -43.42
CA ARG A 774 3.15 -41.69 -44.66
C ARG A 774 4.39 -40.89 -45.05
N LYS A 775 4.46 -40.47 -46.31
CA LYS A 775 5.53 -39.58 -46.78
C LYS A 775 5.34 -38.14 -46.26
N PRO A 776 6.42 -37.40 -45.96
CA PRO A 776 6.34 -35.99 -45.60
C PRO A 776 5.85 -35.15 -46.78
N VAL A 777 4.92 -34.23 -46.51
CA VAL A 777 4.29 -33.36 -47.54
C VAL A 777 4.63 -31.90 -47.30
N SER A 778 4.42 -31.40 -46.09
CA SER A 778 4.73 -30.01 -45.74
C SER A 778 6.24 -29.79 -45.57
N ASP A 779 6.70 -28.55 -45.71
CA ASP A 779 8.12 -28.24 -45.52
C ASP A 779 8.58 -28.48 -44.08
N LEU A 780 7.72 -28.28 -43.08
CA LEU A 780 7.98 -28.66 -41.70
C LEU A 780 8.13 -30.18 -41.53
N GLU A 781 7.24 -30.97 -42.14
CA GLU A 781 7.32 -32.44 -42.09
C GLU A 781 8.61 -32.96 -42.76
N LYS A 782 8.96 -32.41 -43.93
CA LYS A 782 10.20 -32.76 -44.63
C LYS A 782 11.43 -32.39 -43.80
N ALA A 783 11.43 -31.18 -43.22
CA ALA A 783 12.50 -30.70 -42.34
C ALA A 783 12.67 -31.61 -41.11
N PHE A 784 11.57 -31.91 -40.43
CA PHE A 784 11.54 -32.78 -39.26
C PHE A 784 12.04 -34.20 -39.59
N TYR A 785 11.55 -34.79 -40.68
CA TYR A 785 11.98 -36.12 -41.14
C TYR A 785 13.48 -36.15 -41.47
N ALA A 786 13.93 -35.23 -42.33
CA ALA A 786 15.31 -35.20 -42.78
C ALA A 786 16.30 -34.85 -41.66
N THR A 787 15.85 -34.19 -40.59
CA THR A 787 16.66 -33.93 -39.40
C THR A 787 16.80 -35.16 -38.52
N TYR A 788 15.70 -35.85 -38.19
CA TYR A 788 15.68 -36.85 -37.11
C TYR A 788 15.73 -38.32 -37.57
N ARG A 789 15.43 -38.66 -38.84
CA ARG A 789 15.59 -40.03 -39.37
C ARG A 789 16.99 -40.28 -39.92
N VAL A 790 17.99 -40.26 -39.05
CA VAL A 790 19.41 -40.48 -39.41
C VAL A 790 19.69 -41.86 -40.00
N ASP A 791 18.80 -42.83 -39.77
CA ASP A 791 18.88 -44.19 -40.29
C ASP A 791 18.49 -44.31 -41.77
N ASP A 792 17.72 -43.36 -42.30
CA ASP A 792 17.34 -43.33 -43.72
C ASP A 792 18.39 -42.58 -44.56
N LEU A 793 19.22 -43.33 -45.28
CA LEU A 793 20.27 -42.78 -46.17
C LEU A 793 19.72 -41.88 -47.28
N ASN A 794 18.45 -42.00 -47.65
CA ASN A 794 17.82 -41.20 -48.70
C ASN A 794 17.11 -39.94 -48.17
N ARG A 795 17.19 -39.66 -46.86
CA ARG A 795 16.53 -38.51 -46.23
C ARG A 795 16.90 -37.16 -46.86
N GLY A 796 18.09 -37.06 -47.45
CA GLY A 796 18.56 -35.86 -48.17
C GLY A 796 17.68 -35.47 -49.36
N ALA A 797 17.00 -36.42 -50.00
CA ALA A 797 16.08 -36.13 -51.10
C ALA A 797 14.89 -35.26 -50.66
N TYR A 798 14.40 -35.44 -49.42
CA TYR A 798 13.34 -34.60 -48.88
C TYR A 798 13.84 -33.19 -48.58
N TRP A 799 15.07 -33.05 -48.07
CA TRP A 799 15.69 -31.75 -47.81
C TRP A 799 15.80 -30.88 -49.08
N GLU A 800 16.20 -31.46 -50.22
CA GLU A 800 16.33 -30.72 -51.47
C GLU A 800 15.01 -30.07 -51.91
N THR A 801 13.87 -30.70 -51.58
CA THR A 801 12.52 -30.24 -51.94
C THR A 801 11.90 -29.21 -50.99
N ILE A 802 12.57 -28.87 -49.88
CA ILE A 802 12.12 -27.82 -48.95
C ILE A 802 12.23 -26.46 -49.65
N GLN A 803 11.16 -25.68 -49.61
CA GLN A 803 11.07 -24.34 -50.21
C GLN A 803 11.30 -23.23 -49.18
N ASP A 804 10.83 -23.41 -47.93
CA ASP A 804 11.09 -22.45 -46.86
C ASP A 804 12.61 -22.30 -46.62
N PRO A 805 13.19 -21.10 -46.83
CA PRO A 805 14.64 -20.92 -46.74
C PRO A 805 15.21 -21.20 -45.34
N SER A 806 14.45 -20.89 -44.27
CA SER A 806 14.92 -21.07 -42.90
C SER A 806 14.93 -22.55 -42.53
N LEU A 807 13.83 -23.27 -42.77
CA LEU A 807 13.73 -24.71 -42.55
C LEU A 807 14.74 -25.49 -43.39
N LYS A 808 14.94 -25.09 -44.66
CA LYS A 808 15.96 -25.69 -45.53
C LYS A 808 17.36 -25.50 -44.96
N THR A 809 17.64 -24.33 -44.40
CA THR A 809 18.93 -24.03 -43.78
C THR A 809 19.15 -24.83 -42.50
N VAL A 810 18.18 -24.83 -41.58
CA VAL A 810 18.26 -25.57 -40.30
C VAL A 810 18.44 -27.08 -40.56
N THR A 811 17.65 -27.65 -41.46
CA THR A 811 17.75 -29.07 -41.81
C THR A 811 19.04 -29.39 -42.54
N GLY A 812 19.50 -28.51 -43.43
CA GLY A 812 20.78 -28.65 -44.12
C GLY A 812 21.98 -28.58 -43.17
N VAL A 813 21.89 -27.79 -42.10
CA VAL A 813 22.87 -27.79 -41.01
C VAL A 813 22.87 -29.12 -40.27
N ALA A 814 21.71 -29.70 -39.97
CA ALA A 814 21.63 -31.03 -39.36
C ALA A 814 22.30 -32.11 -40.24
N LEU A 815 22.02 -32.11 -41.56
CA LEU A 815 22.68 -33.00 -42.52
C LEU A 815 24.20 -32.77 -42.60
N THR A 816 24.63 -31.50 -42.59
CA THR A 816 26.05 -31.13 -42.59
C THR A 816 26.74 -31.69 -41.34
N ASN A 817 26.11 -31.55 -40.18
CA ASN A 817 26.63 -32.06 -38.92
C ASN A 817 26.75 -33.58 -38.92
N ASP A 818 25.71 -34.28 -39.38
CA ASP A 818 25.70 -35.74 -39.52
C ASP A 818 26.82 -36.24 -40.48
N TYR A 819 27.01 -35.57 -41.62
CA TYR A 819 28.13 -35.89 -42.51
C TYR A 819 29.50 -35.67 -41.84
N LEU A 820 29.64 -34.63 -41.01
CA LEU A 820 30.88 -34.39 -40.28
C LEU A 820 31.13 -35.42 -39.18
N ASP A 821 30.08 -35.85 -38.48
CA ASP A 821 30.14 -36.94 -37.48
C ASP A 821 30.58 -38.27 -38.12
N ASN A 822 30.17 -38.51 -39.37
CA ASN A 822 30.58 -39.67 -40.17
C ASN A 822 31.89 -39.46 -40.96
N LEU A 823 32.67 -38.41 -40.67
CA LEU A 823 33.94 -38.05 -41.34
C LEU A 823 33.84 -37.74 -42.85
N GLN A 824 32.64 -37.47 -43.37
CA GLN A 824 32.34 -37.16 -44.76
C GLN A 824 32.37 -35.65 -45.05
N TRP A 825 33.47 -34.97 -44.75
CA TRP A 825 33.57 -33.50 -44.81
C TRP A 825 33.30 -32.88 -46.20
N ARG A 826 33.50 -33.63 -47.30
CA ARG A 826 33.20 -33.16 -48.66
C ARG A 826 31.69 -33.05 -48.90
N ASN A 827 30.93 -34.02 -48.41
CA ASN A 827 29.46 -34.01 -48.49
C ASN A 827 28.91 -32.87 -47.63
N ALA A 828 29.46 -32.70 -46.42
CA ALA A 828 29.15 -31.58 -45.55
C ALA A 828 29.41 -30.21 -46.23
N GLN A 829 30.56 -30.06 -46.91
CA GLN A 829 30.86 -28.83 -47.66
C GLN A 829 29.87 -28.59 -48.79
N LEU A 830 29.48 -29.63 -49.52
CA LEU A 830 28.53 -29.52 -50.63
C LEU A 830 27.15 -29.05 -50.12
N VAL A 831 26.62 -29.67 -49.07
CA VAL A 831 25.36 -29.25 -48.44
C VAL A 831 25.46 -27.80 -47.96
N LEU A 832 26.50 -27.46 -47.20
CA LEU A 832 26.67 -26.12 -46.64
C LEU A 832 26.78 -25.03 -47.73
N SER A 833 27.42 -25.35 -48.88
CA SER A 833 27.54 -24.44 -50.02
C SER A 833 26.22 -24.21 -50.77
N GLY A 834 25.29 -25.18 -50.69
CA GLY A 834 23.97 -25.11 -51.30
C GLY A 834 22.89 -24.49 -50.41
N LEU A 835 23.23 -24.03 -49.19
CA LEU A 835 22.26 -23.40 -48.29
C LEU A 835 21.88 -21.98 -48.76
N PRO A 836 20.61 -21.58 -48.55
CA PRO A 836 20.14 -20.21 -48.84
C PRO A 836 21.02 -19.12 -48.21
N ASP A 837 21.07 -17.93 -48.84
CA ASP A 837 21.80 -16.78 -48.31
C ASP A 837 21.27 -16.37 -46.92
N SER A 838 22.20 -16.08 -46.00
CA SER A 838 21.97 -15.55 -44.65
C SER A 838 20.96 -14.40 -44.58
N LYS A 839 20.85 -13.57 -45.63
CA LYS A 839 19.90 -12.44 -45.71
C LYS A 839 18.45 -12.87 -45.91
N HIS A 840 18.21 -14.11 -46.35
CA HIS A 840 16.88 -14.62 -46.69
C HIS A 840 16.36 -15.64 -45.68
N VAL A 841 17.04 -15.81 -44.54
CA VAL A 841 16.70 -16.79 -43.52
C VAL A 841 16.56 -16.12 -42.16
N SER A 842 15.93 -16.80 -41.21
CA SER A 842 15.84 -16.31 -39.84
C SER A 842 17.23 -16.12 -39.21
N ALA A 843 17.35 -15.20 -38.25
CA ALA A 843 18.61 -14.96 -37.53
C ALA A 843 19.15 -16.23 -36.85
N LEU A 844 18.24 -17.10 -36.38
CA LEU A 844 18.59 -18.41 -35.83
C LEU A 844 19.17 -19.34 -36.91
N ALA A 845 18.50 -19.47 -38.05
CA ALA A 845 18.98 -20.31 -39.15
C ALA A 845 20.35 -19.85 -39.68
N ALA A 846 20.56 -18.53 -39.82
CA ALA A 846 21.86 -17.95 -40.17
C ALA A 846 22.93 -18.28 -39.12
N SER A 847 22.62 -18.13 -37.83
CA SER A 847 23.54 -18.45 -36.73
C SER A 847 23.95 -19.93 -36.74
N LEU A 848 23.00 -20.85 -36.93
CA LEU A 848 23.25 -22.30 -37.00
C LEU A 848 24.12 -22.65 -38.22
N ARG A 849 23.86 -22.01 -39.37
CA ARG A 849 24.69 -22.15 -40.57
C ARG A 849 26.13 -21.72 -40.32
N ASP A 850 26.34 -20.57 -39.70
CA ASP A 850 27.68 -20.06 -39.41
C ASP A 850 28.42 -20.97 -38.43
N VAL A 851 27.76 -21.46 -37.38
CA VAL A 851 28.33 -22.43 -36.43
C VAL A 851 28.75 -23.73 -37.15
N ALA A 852 27.92 -24.26 -38.04
CA ALA A 852 28.26 -25.45 -38.84
C ALA A 852 29.44 -25.19 -39.79
N ALA A 853 29.57 -23.97 -40.31
CA ALA A 853 30.69 -23.55 -41.13
C ALA A 853 32.01 -23.47 -40.33
N ILE A 854 31.96 -23.00 -39.08
CA ILE A 854 33.09 -23.03 -38.13
C ILE A 854 33.47 -24.49 -37.85
N ARG A 855 32.49 -25.36 -37.60
CA ARG A 855 32.72 -26.79 -37.40
C ARG A 855 33.43 -27.43 -38.60
N LEU A 856 32.98 -27.18 -39.83
CA LEU A 856 33.64 -27.66 -41.04
C LEU A 856 35.08 -27.12 -41.15
N SER A 857 35.30 -25.87 -40.78
CA SER A 857 36.64 -25.26 -40.76
C SER A 857 37.57 -25.93 -39.74
N ALA A 858 37.05 -26.35 -38.58
CA ALA A 858 37.79 -27.13 -37.59
C ALA A 858 38.25 -28.49 -38.15
N PHE A 859 37.38 -29.17 -38.91
CA PHE A 859 37.73 -30.42 -39.62
C PHE A 859 38.82 -30.21 -40.66
N ARG A 860 38.77 -29.08 -41.39
CA ARG A 860 39.76 -28.70 -42.41
C ARG A 860 41.02 -28.05 -41.84
N ARG A 861 41.08 -27.82 -40.53
CA ARG A 861 42.16 -27.09 -39.83
C ARG A 861 42.39 -25.67 -40.40
N SER A 862 41.32 -25.00 -40.84
CA SER A 862 41.36 -23.67 -41.44
C SER A 862 41.02 -22.58 -40.43
N ILE A 863 42.04 -22.03 -39.75
CA ILE A 863 41.85 -21.00 -38.71
C ILE A 863 41.22 -19.73 -39.28
N GLY A 864 41.75 -19.21 -40.39
CA GLY A 864 41.27 -17.94 -40.97
C GLY A 864 39.80 -17.99 -41.35
N SER A 865 39.33 -19.13 -41.88
CA SER A 865 37.91 -19.35 -42.16
C SER A 865 37.06 -19.39 -40.88
N ALA A 866 37.50 -20.14 -39.88
CA ALA A 866 36.80 -20.25 -38.59
C ALA A 866 36.68 -18.89 -37.88
N GLU A 867 37.76 -18.12 -37.81
CA GLU A 867 37.77 -16.79 -37.19
C GLU A 867 36.89 -15.79 -37.94
N THR A 868 36.87 -15.86 -39.28
CA THR A 868 36.02 -14.98 -40.09
C THR A 868 34.54 -15.27 -39.86
N MET A 869 34.16 -16.55 -39.84
CA MET A 869 32.79 -16.99 -39.59
C MET A 869 32.35 -16.70 -38.15
N ALA A 870 33.24 -16.86 -37.16
CA ALA A 870 32.95 -16.56 -35.76
C ALA A 870 32.67 -15.06 -35.49
N LYS A 871 33.15 -14.16 -36.37
CA LYS A 871 32.86 -12.71 -36.32
C LYS A 871 31.51 -12.33 -36.95
N GLY A 872 30.80 -13.29 -37.54
CA GLY A 872 29.45 -13.09 -38.07
C GLY A 872 28.41 -12.73 -37.00
N ALA A 873 27.22 -12.34 -37.43
CA ALA A 873 26.11 -11.98 -36.54
C ALA A 873 25.43 -13.24 -35.96
N ILE A 874 26.14 -13.92 -35.05
CA ILE A 874 25.67 -15.13 -34.36
C ILE A 874 24.89 -14.73 -33.10
N LEU A 875 23.67 -15.27 -32.96
CA LEU A 875 22.81 -15.05 -31.79
C LEU A 875 23.48 -15.53 -30.48
N PRO A 876 23.25 -14.84 -29.34
CA PRO A 876 23.84 -15.19 -28.05
C PRO A 876 23.63 -16.65 -27.62
N GLN A 877 22.45 -17.23 -27.93
CA GLN A 877 22.17 -18.62 -27.60
C GLN A 877 23.12 -19.62 -28.29
N GLN A 878 23.76 -19.23 -29.39
CA GLN A 878 24.67 -20.08 -30.16
C GLN A 878 26.15 -19.81 -29.87
N TRP A 879 26.47 -18.91 -28.94
CA TRP A 879 27.86 -18.55 -28.62
C TRP A 879 28.64 -19.69 -27.98
N ALA A 880 27.99 -20.54 -27.17
CA ALA A 880 28.65 -21.70 -26.57
C ALA A 880 29.19 -22.67 -27.63
N GLU A 881 28.36 -23.00 -28.62
CA GLU A 881 28.73 -23.85 -29.75
C GLU A 881 29.77 -23.18 -30.66
N ARG A 882 29.60 -21.89 -30.96
CA ARG A 882 30.59 -21.10 -31.71
C ARG A 882 31.98 -21.20 -31.09
N ASP A 883 32.08 -20.91 -29.79
CA ASP A 883 33.35 -20.86 -29.07
C ASP A 883 33.94 -22.27 -28.90
N TYR A 884 33.10 -23.29 -28.72
CA TYR A 884 33.53 -24.68 -28.71
C TYR A 884 34.20 -25.09 -30.03
N TRP A 885 33.57 -24.82 -31.18
CA TRP A 885 34.16 -25.19 -32.48
C TRP A 885 35.38 -24.34 -32.85
N LEU A 886 35.43 -23.09 -32.39
CA LEU A 886 36.62 -22.25 -32.52
C LEU A 886 37.78 -22.82 -31.68
N GLY A 887 37.50 -23.24 -30.44
CA GLY A 887 38.46 -23.94 -29.57
C GLY A 887 39.01 -25.21 -30.20
N GLN A 888 38.14 -26.04 -30.78
CA GLN A 888 38.52 -27.23 -31.55
C GLN A 888 39.43 -26.90 -32.74
N THR A 889 39.16 -25.79 -33.43
CA THR A 889 40.01 -25.33 -34.55
C THR A 889 41.41 -24.95 -34.06
N TYR A 890 41.50 -24.20 -32.96
CA TYR A 890 42.77 -23.80 -32.36
C TYR A 890 43.55 -24.99 -31.79
N GLU A 891 42.89 -25.93 -31.12
CA GLU A 891 43.52 -27.13 -30.57
C GLU A 891 44.16 -27.97 -31.68
N ARG A 892 43.39 -28.25 -32.75
CA ARG A 892 43.85 -29.04 -33.92
C ARG A 892 44.97 -28.38 -34.72
N THR A 893 45.20 -27.09 -34.50
CA THR A 893 46.28 -26.30 -35.14
C THR A 893 47.37 -25.87 -34.15
N HIS A 894 47.40 -26.50 -32.96
CA HIS A 894 48.39 -26.30 -31.90
C HIS A 894 48.45 -24.88 -31.31
N ARG A 895 47.35 -24.11 -31.38
CA ARG A 895 47.22 -22.79 -30.73
C ARG A 895 46.56 -22.91 -29.35
N ILE A 896 47.25 -23.56 -28.43
CA ILE A 896 46.72 -23.99 -27.13
C ILE A 896 46.15 -22.84 -26.28
N GLY A 897 46.82 -21.68 -26.25
CA GLY A 897 46.34 -20.52 -25.47
C GLY A 897 44.97 -20.02 -25.92
N GLN A 898 44.78 -19.89 -27.24
CA GLN A 898 43.50 -19.48 -27.83
C GLN A 898 42.44 -20.58 -27.69
N ALA A 899 42.83 -21.85 -27.81
CA ALA A 899 41.93 -22.99 -27.60
C ALA A 899 41.36 -23.00 -26.18
N ARG A 900 42.22 -22.79 -25.17
CA ARG A 900 41.81 -22.71 -23.76
C ARG A 900 40.85 -21.55 -23.53
N GLU A 901 41.15 -20.35 -24.05
CA GLU A 901 40.26 -19.19 -23.89
C GLU A 901 38.88 -19.44 -24.53
N ALA A 902 38.85 -19.99 -25.74
CA ALA A 902 37.61 -20.33 -26.43
C ALA A 902 36.79 -21.39 -25.64
N TYR A 903 37.43 -22.44 -25.12
CA TYR A 903 36.74 -23.41 -24.26
C TYR A 903 36.24 -22.82 -22.96
N GLN A 904 36.99 -21.90 -22.32
CA GLN A 904 36.51 -21.22 -21.13
C GLN A 904 35.27 -20.36 -21.41
N ASN A 905 35.21 -19.69 -22.56
CA ASN A 905 34.03 -18.94 -22.96
C ASN A 905 32.83 -19.86 -23.24
N ALA A 906 33.05 -20.99 -23.92
CA ALA A 906 32.02 -21.99 -24.13
C ALA A 906 31.49 -22.59 -22.81
N LEU A 907 32.38 -22.91 -21.87
CA LEU A 907 32.03 -23.46 -20.56
C LEU A 907 31.23 -22.47 -19.69
N LYS A 908 31.48 -21.17 -19.79
CA LYS A 908 30.69 -20.16 -19.05
C LYS A 908 29.23 -20.16 -19.48
N LEU A 909 28.95 -20.48 -20.74
CA LEU A 909 27.60 -20.43 -21.32
C LEU A 909 26.89 -21.79 -21.24
N ALA A 910 27.63 -22.89 -21.36
CA ALA A 910 27.11 -24.26 -21.34
C ALA A 910 27.98 -25.18 -20.44
N PRO A 911 28.05 -24.92 -19.12
CA PRO A 911 28.95 -25.61 -18.19
C PRO A 911 28.65 -27.10 -18.00
N LEU A 912 27.45 -27.54 -18.38
CA LEU A 912 26.97 -28.91 -18.19
C LEU A 912 26.92 -29.71 -19.51
N ASN A 913 27.25 -29.10 -20.65
CA ASN A 913 27.22 -29.80 -21.94
C ASN A 913 28.39 -30.79 -22.03
N ALA A 914 28.06 -32.09 -22.12
CA ALA A 914 29.05 -33.16 -22.04
C ALA A 914 30.18 -33.05 -23.08
N ARG A 915 29.87 -32.61 -24.30
CA ARG A 915 30.84 -32.47 -25.38
C ARG A 915 31.82 -31.33 -25.12
N ILE A 916 31.31 -30.16 -24.72
CA ILE A 916 32.12 -28.99 -24.40
C ILE A 916 33.03 -29.28 -23.20
N VAL A 917 32.46 -29.88 -22.15
CA VAL A 917 33.19 -30.24 -20.94
C VAL A 917 34.27 -31.27 -21.23
N SER A 918 33.97 -32.32 -22.01
CA SER A 918 34.96 -33.34 -22.35
C SER A 918 36.16 -32.76 -23.08
N ALA A 919 35.95 -31.90 -24.09
CA ALA A 919 37.05 -31.28 -24.83
C ALA A 919 37.89 -30.34 -23.95
N ALA A 920 37.23 -29.49 -23.15
CA ALA A 920 37.93 -28.58 -22.25
C ALA A 920 38.74 -29.33 -21.18
N ALA A 921 38.16 -30.37 -20.58
CA ALA A 921 38.82 -31.19 -19.58
C ALA A 921 39.98 -32.00 -20.17
N GLN A 922 39.85 -32.54 -21.38
CA GLN A 922 40.95 -33.20 -22.10
C GLN A 922 42.11 -32.23 -22.35
N LEU A 923 41.82 -30.98 -22.78
CA LEU A 923 42.86 -29.96 -22.96
C LEU A 923 43.56 -29.64 -21.63
N GLU A 924 42.80 -29.43 -20.54
CA GLU A 924 43.38 -29.17 -19.22
C GLU A 924 44.21 -30.35 -18.71
N GLN A 925 43.76 -31.59 -18.93
CA GLN A 925 44.52 -32.79 -18.60
C GLN A 925 45.84 -32.86 -19.38
N GLN A 926 45.84 -32.57 -20.69
CA GLN A 926 47.06 -32.51 -21.52
C GLN A 926 48.04 -31.43 -21.03
N GLN A 927 47.53 -30.33 -20.49
CA GLN A 927 48.31 -29.24 -19.90
C GLN A 927 48.72 -29.50 -18.45
N LYS A 928 48.51 -30.72 -17.92
CA LYS A 928 48.82 -31.13 -16.53
C LYS A 928 48.01 -30.39 -15.46
N HIS A 929 46.86 -29.84 -15.81
CA HIS A 929 45.90 -29.25 -14.87
C HIS A 929 44.80 -30.26 -14.49
N THR A 930 45.22 -31.45 -14.03
CA THR A 930 44.34 -32.60 -13.80
C THR A 930 43.20 -32.32 -12.82
N LYS A 931 43.46 -31.54 -11.76
CA LYS A 931 42.43 -31.18 -10.78
C LYS A 931 41.31 -30.34 -11.42
N THR A 932 41.67 -29.33 -12.21
CA THR A 932 40.69 -28.49 -12.93
C THR A 932 39.85 -29.33 -13.89
N ALA A 933 40.49 -30.25 -14.64
CA ALA A 933 39.79 -31.19 -15.52
C ALA A 933 38.82 -32.09 -14.74
N TYR A 934 39.24 -32.60 -13.58
CA TYR A 934 38.41 -33.41 -12.70
C TYR A 934 37.18 -32.65 -12.19
N ASP A 935 37.37 -31.42 -11.70
CA ASP A 935 36.28 -30.59 -11.16
C ASP A 935 35.24 -30.26 -12.24
N LEU A 936 35.68 -29.98 -13.49
CA LEU A 936 34.79 -29.77 -14.64
C LEU A 936 33.95 -31.01 -14.95
N VAL A 937 34.60 -32.17 -15.07
CA VAL A 937 33.92 -33.44 -15.40
C VAL A 937 32.97 -33.87 -14.28
N LEU A 938 33.38 -33.73 -13.02
CA LEU A 938 32.55 -34.04 -11.87
C LEU A 938 31.27 -33.20 -11.86
N THR A 939 31.39 -31.90 -12.14
CA THR A 939 30.25 -30.98 -12.21
C THR A 939 29.29 -31.37 -13.34
N ALA A 940 29.80 -31.72 -14.52
CA ALA A 940 28.95 -32.12 -15.64
C ALA A 940 28.28 -33.50 -15.43
N LEU A 941 28.97 -34.44 -14.77
CA LEU A 941 28.45 -35.78 -14.49
C LEU A 941 27.24 -35.77 -13.55
N SER A 942 27.04 -34.73 -12.73
CA SER A 942 25.87 -34.66 -11.84
C SER A 942 24.54 -34.60 -12.60
N VAL A 943 24.55 -34.20 -13.88
CA VAL A 943 23.38 -34.20 -14.77
C VAL A 943 23.54 -35.09 -16.00
N ASN A 944 24.74 -35.61 -16.26
CA ASN A 944 25.08 -36.50 -17.37
C ASN A 944 25.52 -37.89 -16.88
N GLU A 945 24.78 -38.48 -15.94
CA GLU A 945 25.21 -39.69 -15.22
C GLU A 945 25.45 -40.91 -16.12
N ALA A 946 24.76 -40.97 -17.27
CA ALA A 946 24.88 -42.05 -18.25
C ALA A 946 25.76 -41.68 -19.48
N ASN A 947 26.45 -40.54 -19.47
CA ASN A 947 27.30 -40.16 -20.59
C ASN A 947 28.62 -40.94 -20.56
N ALA A 948 28.78 -41.90 -21.48
CA ALA A 948 29.93 -42.79 -21.54
C ALA A 948 31.28 -42.04 -21.68
N ASP A 949 31.35 -40.98 -22.48
CA ASP A 949 32.59 -40.23 -22.72
C ASP A 949 33.05 -39.48 -21.46
N LEU A 950 32.13 -38.82 -20.76
CA LEU A 950 32.41 -38.19 -19.48
C LEU A 950 32.82 -39.21 -18.41
N LEU A 951 32.16 -40.38 -18.35
CA LEU A 951 32.50 -41.44 -17.41
C LEU A 951 33.90 -42.01 -17.67
N LYS A 952 34.27 -42.26 -18.94
CA LYS A 952 35.64 -42.67 -19.31
C LYS A 952 36.66 -41.62 -18.88
N LEU A 953 36.38 -40.34 -19.13
CA LEU A 953 37.28 -39.25 -18.75
C LEU A 953 37.40 -39.12 -17.22
N TYR A 954 36.28 -39.24 -16.49
CA TYR A 954 36.24 -39.24 -15.03
C TYR A 954 37.07 -40.36 -14.41
N VAL A 955 36.89 -41.60 -14.89
CA VAL A 955 37.67 -42.76 -14.43
C VAL A 955 39.16 -42.52 -14.67
N THR A 956 39.51 -41.99 -15.85
CA THR A 956 40.88 -41.67 -16.24
C THR A 956 41.51 -40.60 -15.33
N LEU A 957 40.76 -39.55 -15.00
CA LEU A 957 41.19 -38.45 -14.13
C LEU A 957 41.28 -38.86 -12.66
N CYS A 958 40.38 -39.73 -12.19
CA CYS A 958 40.47 -40.31 -10.84
C CYS A 958 41.78 -41.08 -10.67
N LEU A 959 42.17 -41.89 -11.65
CA LEU A 959 43.46 -42.57 -11.64
C LEU A 959 44.64 -41.58 -11.63
N ASP A 960 44.59 -40.52 -12.43
CA ASP A 960 45.63 -39.48 -12.45
C ASP A 960 45.76 -38.73 -11.10
N LEU A 961 44.66 -38.61 -10.35
CA LEU A 961 44.63 -38.01 -9.02
C LEU A 961 44.85 -39.01 -7.88
N SER A 962 45.19 -40.27 -8.18
CA SER A 962 45.38 -41.34 -7.19
C SER A 962 44.13 -41.63 -6.34
N LEU A 963 42.95 -41.59 -6.96
CA LEU A 963 41.63 -41.88 -6.37
C LEU A 963 41.03 -43.20 -6.92
N PRO A 964 41.61 -44.38 -6.61
CA PRO A 964 41.24 -45.65 -7.25
C PRO A 964 39.80 -46.10 -6.94
N ASP A 965 39.28 -45.85 -5.73
CA ASP A 965 37.92 -46.24 -5.34
C ASP A 965 36.85 -45.50 -6.16
N TYR A 966 37.07 -44.20 -6.38
CA TYR A 966 36.21 -43.39 -7.25
C TYR A 966 36.30 -43.84 -8.71
N ALA A 967 37.49 -44.22 -9.17
CA ALA A 967 37.68 -44.77 -10.51
C ALA A 967 36.93 -46.10 -10.69
N ALA A 968 36.98 -47.00 -9.69
CA ALA A 968 36.25 -48.27 -9.73
C ALA A 968 34.73 -48.08 -9.74
N ASN A 969 34.20 -47.13 -8.96
CA ASN A 969 32.79 -46.78 -8.99
C ASN A 969 32.37 -46.22 -10.36
N GLY A 970 33.16 -45.28 -10.91
CA GLY A 970 32.92 -44.74 -12.24
C GLY A 970 32.93 -45.81 -13.34
N LEU A 971 33.82 -46.81 -13.22
CA LEU A 971 33.90 -47.94 -14.14
C LEU A 971 32.64 -48.83 -14.08
N ALA A 972 32.08 -49.05 -12.89
CA ALA A 972 30.82 -49.79 -12.75
C ALA A 972 29.64 -49.04 -13.41
N LYS A 973 29.58 -47.71 -13.26
CA LYS A 973 28.59 -46.89 -13.97
C LYS A 973 28.79 -46.92 -15.49
N LEU A 974 30.03 -46.86 -15.95
CA LEU A 974 30.36 -46.94 -17.37
C LEU A 974 29.86 -48.25 -18.00
N GLN A 975 29.93 -49.36 -17.28
CA GLN A 975 29.44 -50.66 -17.78
C GLN A 975 27.95 -50.63 -18.15
N ALA A 976 27.14 -49.87 -17.42
CA ALA A 976 25.72 -49.70 -17.71
C ALA A 976 25.45 -48.65 -18.81
N ALA A 977 26.40 -47.74 -19.04
CA ALA A 977 26.24 -46.57 -19.89
C ALA A 977 26.78 -46.74 -21.32
N THR A 978 27.52 -47.82 -21.63
CA THR A 978 28.06 -48.05 -22.97
C THR A 978 27.83 -49.48 -23.46
N SER A 979 28.11 -49.73 -24.74
CA SER A 979 28.03 -51.06 -25.33
C SER A 979 29.05 -52.03 -24.73
N PRO A 980 28.77 -53.34 -24.67
CA PRO A 980 29.72 -54.32 -24.14
C PRO A 980 31.09 -54.27 -24.83
N ALA A 981 31.13 -54.04 -26.13
CA ALA A 981 32.37 -53.95 -26.90
C ALA A 981 33.21 -52.72 -26.49
N ASP A 982 32.57 -51.56 -26.37
CA ASP A 982 33.24 -50.32 -25.99
C ASP A 982 33.69 -50.32 -24.52
N TYR A 983 32.90 -50.93 -23.63
CA TYR A 983 33.30 -51.14 -22.24
C TYR A 983 34.56 -51.99 -22.13
N GLN A 984 34.61 -53.13 -22.83
CA GLN A 984 35.78 -54.02 -22.82
C GLN A 984 37.02 -53.33 -23.39
N ALA A 985 36.86 -52.52 -24.45
CA ALA A 985 37.96 -51.74 -25.01
C ALA A 985 38.53 -50.74 -23.98
N PHE A 986 37.67 -50.05 -23.23
CA PHE A 986 38.12 -49.11 -22.19
C PHE A 986 38.69 -49.81 -20.95
N LEU A 987 38.17 -50.98 -20.58
CA LEU A 987 38.63 -51.76 -19.42
C LEU A 987 40.12 -52.12 -19.52
N LEU A 988 40.59 -52.46 -20.72
CA LEU A 988 42.01 -52.72 -20.98
C LEU A 988 42.87 -51.48 -20.65
N THR A 989 42.46 -50.31 -21.15
CA THR A 989 43.12 -49.03 -20.88
C THR A 989 43.15 -48.70 -19.38
N TYR A 990 42.05 -48.98 -18.67
CA TYR A 990 41.97 -48.81 -17.22
C TYR A 990 42.97 -49.70 -16.48
N GLN A 991 43.04 -50.99 -16.82
CA GLN A 991 43.94 -51.96 -16.18
C GLN A 991 45.41 -51.61 -16.42
N GLU A 992 45.77 -51.24 -17.65
CA GLU A 992 47.13 -50.80 -17.99
C GLU A 992 47.55 -49.57 -17.17
N LYS A 993 46.65 -48.60 -17.05
CA LYS A 993 46.91 -47.37 -16.30
C LYS A 993 47.03 -47.64 -14.80
N LEU A 994 46.15 -48.47 -14.23
CA LEU A 994 46.21 -48.87 -12.81
C LEU A 994 47.52 -49.59 -12.49
N ALA A 995 47.93 -50.57 -13.31
CA ALA A 995 49.18 -51.30 -13.15
C ALA A 995 50.41 -50.38 -13.24
N SER A 996 50.37 -49.36 -14.12
CA SER A 996 51.46 -48.37 -14.22
C SER A 996 51.61 -47.53 -12.95
N ILE A 997 50.50 -47.16 -12.30
CA ILE A 997 50.47 -46.40 -11.06
C ILE A 997 50.95 -47.26 -9.89
N GLU A 998 50.49 -48.51 -9.78
CA GLU A 998 50.94 -49.46 -8.76
C GLU A 998 52.45 -49.71 -8.84
N LYS A 999 52.97 -49.96 -10.05
CA LYS A 999 54.41 -50.11 -10.29
C LYS A 999 55.21 -48.85 -9.94
N SER A 1000 54.65 -47.66 -10.15
CA SER A 1000 55.29 -46.40 -9.73
C SER A 1000 55.31 -46.21 -8.22
N LYS A 1001 54.26 -46.67 -7.50
CA LYS A 1001 54.20 -46.67 -6.03
C LYS A 1001 55.20 -47.64 -5.43
N GLU A 1002 55.31 -48.86 -5.97
CA GLU A 1002 56.31 -49.86 -5.55
C GLU A 1002 57.74 -49.33 -5.71
N LYS A 1003 58.01 -48.59 -6.78
CA LYS A 1003 59.32 -47.97 -7.05
C LYS A 1003 59.65 -46.75 -6.18
N PHE A 1004 58.65 -46.19 -5.49
CA PHE A 1004 58.81 -45.07 -4.56
C PHE A 1004 58.90 -45.55 -3.10
N LEU A 1005 58.41 -46.77 -2.83
CA LEU A 1005 58.48 -47.47 -1.54
C LEU A 1005 59.75 -48.32 -1.38
N GLN A 1006 60.46 -48.60 -2.48
CA GLN A 1006 61.86 -49.10 -2.52
C GLN A 1006 62.83 -47.92 -2.53
#